data_AF-A0A1N6BF54-F1
#
_entry.id   AF-A0A1N6BF54-F1
#
_cell.length_a   1.000
_cell.length_b   1.000
_cell.length_c   1.000
_cell.angle_alpha   90.00
_cell.angle_beta   90.00
_cell.angle_gamma   90.00
#
_symmetry.space_group_name_H-M   'P 1'
#
loop_
_entity.id
_entity.type
_entity.pdbx_description
1 polymer ?
#
loop_
_entity_poly.entity_id
_entity_poly.type
_entity_poly.pdbx_seq_one_letter_code
_entity_poly.pdbx_strand_id
1 'polypeptide(L)'
;MRGRLRRRTLAAAVATAVVAQVALFGAEATAGETPLWQVEVAKIPTTEYTRDAKIYVTESCQALSPYVEGGLGDSRLAPVLADVESRYFDGARLKSAADGEVAFDNLKHLESFLKSRLTGASPPNGEAEQAHVRALVKTLTGARLLADAAIQDAEVTIGPFRASPPPAPAPVGLTEAFADLEAAKVDLAKADEMLVKANPVPATIQAGRAWASGFNVLARLGITYAGDHDNDGVVDVVELRLGASPLLVDTDGDGLTDKFEITELAGWTAPNKADTDGDSVADGAEDVDNDGLTNLQEQDLGTSPTNPDTDGDGAKDGTEVAQGSNPLVADQPRAPPTPGDVPPIVPVPTDLDTDGDGAPDIVEEDDGTNANNPDTEGDGLSDGTELEWGSSSLAQDTDGDGLRDDYEVANAESQDLDPARPDEQISKWTYVADFALGLVAGEFAMRDSMAWLAGNICSTALSFIPVYGWIVGAITDIRDAVAAAIRGDWVSAGFSVLSLIPYAGDAVAIPAKIAKFVQRYVHRLAEVARFVARYDKIPASVKEVTYELIMPEVWAALVEPEGLTAAVASGRVSKSNFDRLLRGARTDLKKLHEVVFQKPNHVHGPNVDWVYRWTQAEERLVELMTSLGKTGRHGSNKLYLKRPDLPDLPANSRGRYPDFAEEDANGNFTLHEVKAGIPMRDEDIEQCKKDGWYKDPANQAKIQADNPGMGSKKVVGVHWHFMPHGGGSPNNPYNSLGVWDDLLDCLVQQNITFTIHFPAN
;
A
#
# COMPACT_ATOMS: atom_id res chain seq x y z
N MET A 1 -6.47 -53.14 15.26
CA MET A 1 -5.00 -52.98 15.38
C MET A 1 -4.47 -52.29 14.12
N ARG A 2 -4.24 -50.97 14.16
CA ARG A 2 -3.40 -50.18 13.21
C ARG A 2 -3.48 -48.66 13.48
N GLY A 3 -4.45 -48.20 14.29
CA GLY A 3 -4.60 -46.78 14.67
C GLY A 3 -4.01 -46.32 16.01
N ARG A 4 -3.26 -47.17 16.74
CA ARG A 4 -2.70 -46.81 18.08
C ARG A 4 -1.17 -46.87 18.20
N LEU A 5 -0.44 -47.18 17.11
CA LEU A 5 1.03 -47.24 17.13
C LEU A 5 1.75 -45.97 16.65
N ARG A 6 1.06 -45.02 15.99
CA ARG A 6 1.69 -43.78 15.47
C ARG A 6 1.78 -42.62 16.49
N ARG A 7 1.11 -42.71 17.64
CA ARG A 7 1.13 -41.63 18.67
C ARG A 7 2.15 -41.84 19.80
N ARG A 8 2.86 -42.98 19.85
CA ARG A 8 3.88 -43.26 20.89
C ARG A 8 5.33 -43.13 20.41
N THR A 9 5.57 -43.09 19.10
CA THR A 9 6.91 -42.83 18.54
C THR A 9 7.25 -41.33 18.45
N LEU A 10 6.24 -40.46 18.39
CA LEU A 10 6.46 -39.00 18.37
C LEU A 10 6.82 -38.43 19.76
N ALA A 11 6.25 -38.96 20.84
CA ALA A 11 6.57 -38.52 22.20
C ALA A 11 7.94 -39.00 22.70
N ALA A 12 8.47 -40.11 22.17
CA ALA A 12 9.81 -40.59 22.49
C ALA A 12 10.92 -39.88 21.68
N ALA A 13 10.62 -39.42 20.46
CA ALA A 13 11.56 -38.64 19.66
C ALA A 13 11.78 -37.24 20.25
N VAL A 14 10.74 -36.62 20.81
CA VAL A 14 10.84 -35.30 21.46
C VAL A 14 11.54 -35.37 22.83
N ALA A 15 11.41 -36.46 23.58
CA ALA A 15 12.11 -36.62 24.86
C ALA A 15 13.60 -36.99 24.71
N THR A 16 14.02 -37.53 23.56
CA THR A 16 15.45 -37.85 23.31
C THR A 16 16.22 -36.63 22.77
N ALA A 17 15.53 -35.69 22.12
CA ALA A 17 16.11 -34.43 21.65
C ALA A 17 16.30 -33.39 22.77
N VAL A 18 15.55 -33.48 23.87
CA VAL A 18 15.61 -32.49 24.98
C VAL A 18 16.54 -32.93 26.12
N VAL A 19 16.90 -34.22 26.24
CA VAL A 19 17.82 -34.71 27.30
C VAL A 19 19.27 -34.81 26.84
N ALA A 20 19.57 -34.70 25.55
CA ALA A 20 20.94 -34.59 25.05
C ALA A 20 21.59 -33.19 25.27
N GLN A 21 20.93 -32.30 26.03
CA GLN A 21 21.50 -31.02 26.45
C GLN A 21 22.07 -31.00 27.88
N VAL A 22 21.96 -32.08 28.69
CA VAL A 22 22.54 -32.06 30.04
C VAL A 22 23.04 -33.45 30.45
N ALA A 23 24.21 -33.86 29.95
CA ALA A 23 25.19 -34.71 30.64
C ALA A 23 26.25 -35.18 29.65
N LEU A 24 27.45 -34.59 29.73
CA LEU A 24 28.74 -35.30 29.76
C LEU A 24 29.87 -34.28 29.89
N PHE A 25 29.91 -33.62 31.05
CA PHE A 25 31.21 -33.27 31.63
C PHE A 25 31.77 -34.52 32.29
N GLY A 26 32.93 -34.97 31.82
CA GLY A 26 33.81 -35.87 32.58
C GLY A 26 34.29 -37.13 31.85
N ALA A 27 35.27 -36.98 30.95
CA ALA A 27 36.41 -37.90 30.83
C ALA A 27 37.51 -37.23 29.99
N GLU A 28 38.69 -37.05 30.59
CA GLU A 28 39.88 -36.50 29.92
C GLU A 28 40.34 -37.40 28.77
N ALA A 29 40.34 -36.87 27.55
CA ALA A 29 41.18 -37.31 26.44
C ALA A 29 41.43 -36.11 25.51
N THR A 30 42.69 -35.73 25.40
CA THR A 30 43.19 -34.64 24.57
C THR A 30 42.96 -34.92 23.08
N ALA A 31 42.05 -34.18 22.44
CA ALA A 31 41.97 -34.01 20.99
C ALA A 31 41.47 -32.58 20.73
N GLY A 32 42.28 -31.76 20.04
CA GLY A 32 41.98 -30.32 19.86
C GLY A 32 40.61 -30.11 19.22
N GLU A 33 39.73 -29.38 19.91
CA GLU A 33 38.41 -29.02 19.41
C GLU A 33 38.56 -28.22 18.10
N THR A 34 37.80 -28.60 17.07
CA THR A 34 37.79 -27.88 15.79
C THR A 34 37.28 -26.46 16.04
N PRO A 35 38.00 -25.39 15.64
CA PRO A 35 37.59 -24.02 15.88
C PRO A 35 36.20 -23.71 15.32
N LEU A 36 35.39 -22.93 16.05
CA LEU A 36 34.02 -22.55 15.69
C LEU A 36 33.90 -22.06 14.24
N TRP A 37 34.81 -21.19 13.81
CA TRP A 37 34.79 -20.62 12.46
C TRP A 37 34.95 -21.68 11.36
N GLN A 38 35.71 -22.76 11.59
CA GLN A 38 35.87 -23.84 10.61
C GLN A 38 34.58 -24.63 10.47
N VAL A 39 33.87 -24.84 11.59
CA VAL A 39 32.57 -25.51 11.60
C VAL A 39 31.53 -24.69 10.85
N GLU A 40 31.48 -23.37 11.08
CA GLU A 40 30.48 -22.51 10.41
C GLU A 40 30.76 -22.30 8.92
N VAL A 41 32.03 -22.14 8.51
CA VAL A 41 32.38 -22.03 7.08
C VAL A 41 32.05 -23.31 6.32
N ALA A 42 32.27 -24.48 6.92
CA ALA A 42 31.97 -25.77 6.27
C ALA A 42 30.47 -26.00 6.00
N LYS A 43 29.56 -25.23 6.63
CA LYS A 43 28.11 -25.34 6.41
C LYS A 43 27.63 -24.59 5.17
N ILE A 44 28.37 -23.59 4.70
CA ILE A 44 28.07 -22.77 3.52
C ILE A 44 27.64 -23.63 2.30
N PRO A 45 28.39 -24.66 1.87
CA PRO A 45 28.00 -25.50 0.73
C PRO A 45 26.71 -26.34 0.92
N THR A 46 26.16 -26.41 2.15
CA THR A 46 24.93 -27.17 2.46
C THR A 46 23.74 -26.30 2.84
N THR A 47 23.91 -24.97 2.86
CA THR A 47 22.84 -24.01 3.21
C THR A 47 22.13 -23.51 1.96
N GLU A 48 20.80 -23.56 1.96
CA GLU A 48 19.97 -22.87 0.96
C GLU A 48 20.15 -21.35 1.10
N TYR A 49 20.57 -20.73 0.01
CA TYR A 49 20.77 -19.30 -0.07
C TYR A 49 19.60 -18.65 -0.78
N THR A 50 19.08 -17.58 -0.19
CA THR A 50 17.80 -16.97 -0.58
C THR A 50 17.85 -15.45 -0.58
N ARG A 51 19.03 -14.85 -0.38
CA ARG A 51 19.23 -13.39 -0.31
C ARG A 51 20.39 -12.97 -1.23
N ASP A 52 20.38 -11.73 -1.68
CA ASP A 52 21.38 -11.21 -2.60
C ASP A 52 22.78 -11.08 -1.99
N ALA A 53 23.80 -11.22 -2.85
CA ALA A 53 25.20 -11.14 -2.46
C ALA A 53 25.54 -9.82 -1.74
N LYS A 54 24.99 -8.70 -2.22
CA LYS A 54 25.14 -7.36 -1.63
C LYS A 54 24.72 -7.31 -0.16
N ILE A 55 23.60 -7.96 0.19
CA ILE A 55 23.07 -7.98 1.55
C ILE A 55 24.04 -8.70 2.48
N TYR A 56 24.52 -9.87 2.07
CA TYR A 56 25.50 -10.63 2.86
C TYR A 56 26.81 -9.86 3.07
N VAL A 57 27.34 -9.21 2.03
CA VAL A 57 28.58 -8.43 2.13
C VAL A 57 28.39 -7.18 3.02
N THR A 58 27.24 -6.52 2.94
CA THR A 58 26.90 -5.35 3.76
C THR A 58 26.78 -5.72 5.24
N GLU A 59 25.98 -6.75 5.54
CA GLU A 59 25.75 -7.20 6.91
C GLU A 59 27.04 -7.79 7.54
N SER A 60 27.94 -8.33 6.72
CA SER A 60 29.29 -8.72 7.16
C SER A 60 30.05 -7.52 7.72
N CYS A 61 30.13 -6.43 6.94
CA CYS A 61 30.84 -5.22 7.34
C CYS A 61 30.20 -4.54 8.56
N GLN A 62 28.87 -4.50 8.62
CA GLN A 62 28.13 -3.92 9.75
C GLN A 62 28.31 -4.73 11.04
N ALA A 63 28.29 -6.06 10.97
CA ALA A 63 28.52 -6.93 12.13
C ALA A 63 29.94 -6.76 12.71
N LEU A 64 30.91 -6.41 11.87
CA LEU A 64 32.30 -6.17 12.28
C LEU A 64 32.54 -4.78 12.84
N SER A 65 31.80 -3.77 12.39
CA SER A 65 32.07 -2.36 12.69
C SER A 65 32.28 -2.04 14.18
N PRO A 66 31.54 -2.64 15.15
CA PRO A 66 31.77 -2.37 16.58
C PRO A 66 33.07 -2.96 17.15
N TYR A 67 33.69 -3.90 16.44
CA TYR A 67 34.83 -4.69 16.93
C TYR A 67 36.13 -4.43 16.17
N VAL A 68 36.13 -3.45 15.26
CA VAL A 68 37.29 -3.00 14.49
C VAL A 68 37.62 -1.56 14.91
N GLU A 69 38.62 -1.40 15.79
CA GLU A 69 39.04 -0.09 16.31
C GLU A 69 40.13 0.59 15.44
N GLY A 70 40.15 1.93 15.44
CA GLY A 70 41.15 2.75 14.76
C GLY A 70 41.03 2.79 13.22
N GLY A 71 42.05 3.31 12.51
CA GLY A 71 42.08 3.42 11.04
C GLY A 71 42.06 2.08 10.25
N LEU A 72 41.81 0.97 10.94
CA LEU A 72 41.59 -0.35 10.36
C LEU A 72 40.18 -0.50 9.77
N GLY A 73 39.18 0.20 10.31
CA GLY A 73 37.85 0.29 9.69
C GLY A 73 37.90 0.93 8.31
N ASP A 74 38.60 2.07 8.21
CA ASP A 74 38.78 2.84 6.97
C ASP A 74 39.58 2.09 5.90
N SER A 75 40.51 1.21 6.30
CA SER A 75 41.39 0.50 5.36
C SER A 75 40.91 -0.91 4.99
N ARG A 76 39.92 -1.47 5.70
CA ARG A 76 39.46 -2.86 5.51
C ARG A 76 37.96 -3.01 5.26
N LEU A 77 37.12 -2.16 5.85
CA LEU A 77 35.66 -2.23 5.70
C LEU A 77 35.14 -1.21 4.69
N ALA A 78 35.66 0.02 4.72
CA ALA A 78 35.19 1.10 3.84
C ALA A 78 35.38 0.79 2.33
N PRO A 79 36.47 0.17 1.85
CA PRO A 79 36.59 -0.19 0.44
C PRO A 79 35.54 -1.20 -0.03
N VAL A 80 35.19 -2.18 0.83
CA VAL A 80 34.19 -3.20 0.52
C VAL A 80 32.77 -2.59 0.51
N LEU A 81 32.47 -1.71 1.46
CA LEU A 81 31.20 -0.97 1.50
C LEU A 81 31.07 -0.01 0.30
N ALA A 82 32.14 0.69 -0.07
CA ALA A 82 32.15 1.57 -1.23
C ALA A 82 31.96 0.78 -2.55
N ASP A 83 32.53 -0.41 -2.68
CA ASP A 83 32.28 -1.29 -3.83
C ASP A 83 30.82 -1.73 -3.89
N VAL A 84 30.24 -2.12 -2.76
CA VAL A 84 28.82 -2.48 -2.66
C VAL A 84 27.90 -1.35 -3.15
N GLU A 85 28.22 -0.10 -2.84
CA GLU A 85 27.43 1.06 -3.25
C GLU A 85 27.65 1.46 -4.71
N SER A 86 28.87 1.32 -5.23
CA SER A 86 29.25 1.88 -6.54
C SER A 86 29.28 0.88 -7.69
N ARG A 87 29.60 -0.40 -7.43
CA ARG A 87 29.91 -1.42 -8.45
C ARG A 87 28.82 -2.46 -8.68
N TYR A 88 28.00 -2.71 -7.66
CA TYR A 88 26.86 -3.61 -7.79
C TYR A 88 25.77 -2.90 -8.60
N PHE A 89 25.18 -3.61 -9.55
CA PHE A 89 24.10 -3.09 -10.38
C PHE A 89 22.76 -3.18 -9.63
N ASP A 90 22.48 -4.33 -9.02
CA ASP A 90 21.14 -4.68 -8.57
C ASP A 90 21.14 -5.75 -7.45
N GLY A 91 22.24 -5.80 -6.68
CA GLY A 91 22.34 -6.65 -5.48
C GLY A 91 23.02 -8.00 -5.71
N ALA A 92 22.85 -8.61 -6.88
CA ALA A 92 23.54 -9.86 -7.23
C ALA A 92 24.47 -9.77 -8.46
N ARG A 93 24.45 -8.66 -9.22
CA ARG A 93 25.33 -8.47 -10.39
C ARG A 93 26.31 -7.32 -10.23
N LEU A 94 27.42 -7.43 -10.94
CA LEU A 94 28.49 -6.42 -11.01
C LEU A 94 28.51 -5.83 -12.43
N LYS A 95 28.68 -4.51 -12.53
CA LYS A 95 28.49 -3.76 -13.78
C LYS A 95 29.46 -4.11 -14.91
N SER A 96 30.65 -4.63 -14.59
CA SER A 96 31.67 -4.95 -15.59
C SER A 96 32.70 -5.95 -15.08
N ALA A 97 33.45 -6.56 -16.00
CA ALA A 97 34.62 -7.40 -15.70
C ALA A 97 35.64 -6.69 -14.78
N ALA A 98 35.88 -5.40 -15.03
CA ALA A 98 36.79 -4.58 -14.21
C ALA A 98 36.24 -4.36 -12.79
N ASP A 99 34.93 -4.18 -12.66
CA ASP A 99 34.27 -4.04 -11.36
C ASP A 99 34.37 -5.32 -10.53
N GLY A 100 34.21 -6.48 -11.16
CA GLY A 100 34.37 -7.74 -10.44
C GLY A 100 35.81 -8.06 -10.07
N GLU A 101 36.80 -7.71 -10.90
CA GLU A 101 38.21 -7.84 -10.50
C GLU A 101 38.48 -7.07 -9.19
N VAL A 102 38.03 -5.83 -9.11
CA VAL A 102 38.20 -5.00 -7.90
C VAL A 102 37.39 -5.54 -6.73
N ALA A 103 36.12 -5.90 -6.94
CA ALA A 103 35.25 -6.40 -5.88
C ALA A 103 35.77 -7.69 -5.26
N PHE A 104 36.18 -8.68 -6.07
CA PHE A 104 36.75 -9.94 -5.57
C PHE A 104 38.13 -9.74 -4.92
N ASP A 105 38.94 -8.78 -5.36
CA ASP A 105 40.19 -8.43 -4.68
C ASP A 105 39.95 -7.86 -3.27
N ASN A 106 38.96 -6.98 -3.13
CA ASN A 106 38.56 -6.42 -1.85
C ASN A 106 37.92 -7.46 -0.92
N LEU A 107 37.05 -8.34 -1.43
CA LEU A 107 36.49 -9.46 -0.66
C LEU A 107 37.59 -10.40 -0.15
N LYS A 108 38.57 -10.73 -0.98
CA LYS A 108 39.74 -11.53 -0.60
C LYS A 108 40.56 -10.85 0.50
N HIS A 109 40.75 -9.53 0.43
CA HIS A 109 41.44 -8.78 1.48
C HIS A 109 40.67 -8.76 2.81
N LEU A 110 39.35 -8.55 2.77
CA LEU A 110 38.49 -8.60 3.95
C LEU A 110 38.51 -9.99 4.59
N GLU A 111 38.39 -11.03 3.78
CA GLU A 111 38.40 -12.41 4.25
C GLU A 111 39.77 -12.83 4.83
N SER A 112 40.87 -12.42 4.19
CA SER A 112 42.23 -12.60 4.74
C SER A 112 42.39 -11.91 6.10
N PHE A 113 41.84 -10.70 6.25
CA PHE A 113 41.82 -9.99 7.53
C PHE A 113 41.03 -10.78 8.58
N LEU A 114 39.80 -11.21 8.27
CA LEU A 114 38.94 -11.95 9.19
C LEU A 114 39.57 -13.26 9.66
N LYS A 115 40.14 -14.03 8.73
CA LYS A 115 40.87 -15.25 9.03
C LYS A 115 42.05 -14.99 9.95
N SER A 116 42.85 -13.94 9.66
CA SER A 116 44.02 -13.61 10.49
C SER A 116 43.67 -13.27 11.93
N ARG A 117 42.50 -12.66 12.17
CA ARG A 117 41.99 -12.38 13.52
C ARG A 117 41.58 -13.68 14.23
N LEU A 118 40.92 -14.59 13.53
CA LEU A 118 40.45 -15.87 14.08
C LEU A 118 41.58 -16.88 14.35
N THR A 119 42.73 -16.76 13.68
CA THR A 119 43.88 -17.69 13.82
C THR A 119 45.12 -17.05 14.46
N GLY A 120 45.01 -15.82 14.97
CA GLY A 120 46.15 -15.05 15.50
C GLY A 120 46.60 -15.46 16.91
N ALA A 121 47.69 -14.85 17.39
CA ALA A 121 48.25 -15.10 18.74
C ALA A 121 47.33 -14.64 19.90
N SER A 122 46.34 -13.79 19.61
CA SER A 122 45.30 -13.36 20.55
C SER A 122 43.98 -13.25 19.79
N PRO A 123 43.30 -14.39 19.55
CA PRO A 123 42.05 -14.40 18.80
C PRO A 123 40.95 -13.66 19.58
N PRO A 124 39.95 -13.08 18.88
CA PRO A 124 38.78 -12.53 19.54
C PRO A 124 38.05 -13.62 20.33
N ASN A 125 37.36 -13.24 21.41
CA ASN A 125 36.59 -14.14 22.26
C ASN A 125 35.18 -13.59 22.51
N GLY A 126 34.25 -14.46 22.92
CA GLY A 126 32.87 -14.07 23.24
C GLY A 126 32.13 -13.46 22.05
N GLU A 127 31.46 -12.32 22.25
CA GLU A 127 30.70 -11.64 21.20
C GLU A 127 31.55 -11.20 20.00
N ALA A 128 32.79 -10.76 20.25
CA ALA A 128 33.70 -10.34 19.19
C ALA A 128 34.10 -11.53 18.29
N GLU A 129 34.28 -12.72 18.86
CA GLU A 129 34.55 -13.95 18.09
C GLU A 129 33.36 -14.28 17.20
N GLN A 130 32.14 -14.29 17.76
CA GLN A 130 30.92 -14.58 17.02
C GLN A 130 30.68 -13.58 15.88
N ALA A 131 30.97 -12.29 16.09
CA ALA A 131 30.89 -11.27 15.06
C ALA A 131 31.88 -11.52 13.90
N HIS A 132 33.13 -11.89 14.21
CA HIS A 132 34.14 -12.22 13.19
C HIS A 132 33.80 -13.50 12.42
N VAL A 133 33.27 -14.52 13.10
CA VAL A 133 32.79 -15.75 12.45
C VAL A 133 31.61 -15.45 11.54
N ARG A 134 30.60 -14.71 12.03
CA ARG A 134 29.43 -14.32 11.24
C ARG A 134 29.83 -13.53 10.00
N ALA A 135 30.74 -12.57 10.14
CA ALA A 135 31.18 -11.77 9.03
C ALA A 135 32.01 -12.57 8.00
N LEU A 136 32.85 -13.50 8.46
CA LEU A 136 33.57 -14.40 7.57
C LEU A 136 32.58 -15.25 6.74
N VAL A 137 31.59 -15.84 7.39
CA VAL A 137 30.56 -16.65 6.73
C VAL A 137 29.79 -15.81 5.72
N LYS A 138 29.29 -14.63 6.11
CA LYS A 138 28.53 -13.76 5.21
C LYS A 138 29.36 -13.27 4.02
N THR A 139 30.64 -12.92 4.23
CA THR A 139 31.54 -12.51 3.13
C THR A 139 31.72 -13.63 2.10
N LEU A 140 31.96 -14.86 2.57
CA LEU A 140 32.14 -16.04 1.71
C LEU A 140 30.85 -16.41 0.98
N THR A 141 29.71 -16.34 1.66
CA THR A 141 28.39 -16.52 1.07
C THR A 141 28.13 -15.51 -0.05
N GLY A 142 28.42 -14.22 0.19
CA GLY A 142 28.28 -13.17 -0.82
C GLY A 142 29.17 -13.39 -2.04
N ALA A 143 30.43 -13.79 -1.83
CA ALA A 143 31.36 -14.11 -2.92
C ALA A 143 30.88 -15.31 -3.77
N ARG A 144 30.34 -16.36 -3.13
CA ARG A 144 29.74 -17.50 -3.81
C ARG A 144 28.51 -17.09 -4.62
N LEU A 145 27.62 -16.29 -4.04
CA LEU A 145 26.37 -15.86 -4.68
C LEU A 145 26.61 -14.97 -5.90
N LEU A 146 27.62 -14.10 -5.87
CA LEU A 146 28.03 -13.38 -7.06
C LEU A 146 28.39 -14.34 -8.20
N ALA A 147 29.22 -15.34 -7.90
CA ALA A 147 29.65 -16.32 -8.89
C ALA A 147 28.50 -17.15 -9.45
N ASP A 148 27.57 -17.55 -8.58
CA ASP A 148 26.37 -18.30 -8.95
C ASP A 148 25.44 -17.47 -9.86
N ALA A 149 25.20 -16.19 -9.52
CA ALA A 149 24.40 -15.29 -10.33
C ALA A 149 24.98 -15.09 -11.74
N ALA A 150 26.31 -14.95 -11.87
CA ALA A 150 26.95 -14.84 -13.19
C ALA A 150 26.86 -16.14 -14.00
N ILE A 151 26.81 -17.31 -13.34
CA ILE A 151 26.55 -18.59 -14.00
C ILE A 151 25.10 -18.66 -14.45
N GLN A 152 24.14 -18.26 -13.61
CA GLN A 152 22.72 -18.24 -13.97
C GLN A 152 22.45 -17.32 -15.15
N ASP A 153 22.98 -16.09 -15.14
CA ASP A 153 22.87 -15.16 -16.27
C ASP A 153 23.44 -15.79 -17.56
N ALA A 154 24.60 -16.45 -17.46
CA ALA A 154 25.20 -17.17 -18.59
C ALA A 154 24.34 -18.35 -19.06
N GLU A 155 23.78 -19.14 -18.14
CA GLU A 155 22.89 -20.26 -18.45
C GLU A 155 21.62 -19.81 -19.15
N VAL A 156 20.99 -18.74 -18.68
CA VAL A 156 19.81 -18.15 -19.30
C VAL A 156 20.16 -17.70 -20.73
N THR A 157 21.25 -16.96 -20.90
CA THR A 157 21.66 -16.41 -22.21
C THR A 157 21.89 -17.47 -23.30
N ILE A 158 22.55 -18.58 -22.98
CA ILE A 158 22.95 -19.58 -24.01
C ILE A 158 22.26 -20.94 -23.86
N GLY A 159 21.50 -21.14 -22.79
CA GLY A 159 20.79 -22.37 -22.48
C GLY A 159 19.86 -22.85 -23.59
N PRO A 160 19.01 -21.98 -24.17
CA PRO A 160 18.11 -22.33 -25.27
C PRO A 160 18.83 -22.95 -26.48
N PHE A 161 20.08 -22.54 -26.74
CA PHE A 161 20.88 -23.08 -27.84
C PHE A 161 21.40 -24.52 -27.62
N ARG A 162 21.05 -25.16 -26.51
CA ARG A 162 21.24 -26.61 -26.31
C ARG A 162 20.14 -27.46 -26.96
N ALA A 163 19.05 -26.84 -27.41
CA ALA A 163 17.97 -27.53 -28.11
C ALA A 163 18.46 -28.23 -29.39
N SER A 164 17.69 -29.21 -29.86
CA SER A 164 18.02 -30.01 -31.05
C SER A 164 16.84 -30.06 -32.03
N PRO A 165 16.88 -29.32 -33.15
CA PRO A 165 17.96 -28.42 -33.58
C PRO A 165 18.03 -27.15 -32.73
N PRO A 166 19.22 -26.51 -32.62
CA PRO A 166 19.33 -25.24 -31.89
C PRO A 166 18.61 -24.11 -32.65
N PRO A 167 18.15 -23.06 -31.93
CA PRO A 167 17.57 -21.87 -32.54
C PRO A 167 18.53 -21.22 -33.56
N ALA A 168 17.97 -20.65 -34.62
CA ALA A 168 18.72 -20.03 -35.70
C ALA A 168 18.37 -18.54 -35.84
N PRO A 169 19.34 -17.66 -36.14
CA PRO A 169 20.76 -17.95 -36.35
C PRO A 169 21.53 -18.14 -35.04
N ALA A 170 22.45 -19.11 -35.00
CA ALA A 170 23.32 -19.28 -33.84
C ALA A 170 24.29 -18.07 -33.71
N PRO A 171 24.45 -17.49 -32.51
CA PRO A 171 25.31 -16.34 -32.31
C PRO A 171 26.79 -16.69 -32.53
N VAL A 172 27.56 -15.72 -33.03
CA VAL A 172 29.01 -15.86 -33.21
C VAL A 172 29.68 -15.97 -31.85
N GLY A 173 30.50 -17.00 -31.64
CA GLY A 173 31.19 -17.23 -30.36
C GLY A 173 30.44 -18.14 -29.37
N LEU A 174 29.32 -18.75 -29.78
CA LEU A 174 28.53 -19.66 -28.94
C LEU A 174 29.32 -20.87 -28.40
N THR A 175 30.25 -21.41 -29.19
CA THR A 175 31.07 -22.56 -28.76
C THR A 175 32.00 -22.18 -27.61
N GLU A 176 32.65 -21.03 -27.71
CA GLU A 176 33.49 -20.49 -26.66
C GLU A 176 32.66 -20.07 -25.44
N ALA A 177 31.45 -19.54 -25.64
CA ALA A 177 30.52 -19.22 -24.55
C ALA A 177 30.13 -20.46 -23.73
N PHE A 178 29.82 -21.59 -24.38
CA PHE A 178 29.58 -22.84 -23.66
C PHE A 178 30.83 -23.32 -22.90
N ALA A 179 32.03 -23.15 -23.47
CA ALA A 179 33.27 -23.50 -22.78
C ALA A 179 33.52 -22.62 -21.54
N ASP A 180 33.23 -21.32 -21.63
CA ASP A 180 33.33 -20.37 -20.51
C ASP A 180 32.32 -20.72 -19.40
N LEU A 181 31.07 -21.07 -19.75
CA LEU A 181 30.06 -21.52 -18.80
C LEU A 181 30.46 -22.81 -18.07
N GLU A 182 30.99 -23.80 -18.79
CA GLU A 182 31.47 -25.04 -18.16
C GLU A 182 32.68 -24.79 -17.25
N ALA A 183 33.61 -23.90 -17.65
CA ALA A 183 34.70 -23.48 -16.78
C ALA A 183 34.19 -22.79 -15.51
N ALA A 184 33.17 -21.93 -15.62
CA ALA A 184 32.55 -21.24 -14.50
C ALA A 184 31.97 -22.23 -13.47
N LYS A 185 31.19 -23.21 -13.92
CA LYS A 185 30.62 -24.27 -13.07
C LYS A 185 31.69 -25.09 -12.36
N VAL A 186 32.75 -25.46 -13.08
CA VAL A 186 33.87 -26.21 -12.50
C VAL A 186 34.57 -25.41 -11.41
N ASP A 187 34.77 -24.10 -11.60
CA ASP A 187 35.40 -23.26 -10.59
C ASP A 187 34.47 -22.97 -9.40
N LEU A 188 33.15 -22.85 -9.61
CA LEU A 188 32.19 -22.75 -8.50
C LEU A 188 32.19 -24.03 -7.65
N ALA A 189 32.20 -25.21 -8.29
CA ALA A 189 32.30 -26.49 -7.59
C ALA A 189 33.60 -26.60 -6.76
N LYS A 190 34.73 -26.08 -7.28
CA LYS A 190 35.98 -26.00 -6.50
C LYS A 190 35.85 -25.01 -5.35
N ALA A 191 35.16 -23.88 -5.52
CA ALA A 191 34.88 -22.94 -4.44
C ALA A 191 34.11 -23.63 -3.31
N ASP A 192 33.04 -24.37 -3.65
CA ASP A 192 32.24 -25.15 -2.71
C ASP A 192 33.09 -26.21 -1.98
N GLU A 193 33.96 -26.93 -2.70
CA GLU A 193 34.91 -27.87 -2.10
C GLU A 193 35.85 -27.18 -1.08
N MET A 194 36.32 -25.97 -1.41
CA MET A 194 37.17 -25.19 -0.50
C MET A 194 36.40 -24.72 0.73
N LEU A 195 35.12 -24.37 0.59
CA LEU A 195 34.26 -24.00 1.71
C LEU A 195 34.01 -25.20 2.64
N VAL A 196 33.71 -26.39 2.11
CA VAL A 196 33.59 -27.64 2.91
C VAL A 196 34.84 -27.88 3.75
N LYS A 197 36.02 -27.60 3.17
CA LYS A 197 37.33 -27.79 3.82
C LYS A 197 37.73 -26.63 4.74
N ALA A 198 36.87 -25.64 4.97
CA ALA A 198 37.16 -24.41 5.70
C ALA A 198 38.42 -23.67 5.19
N ASN A 199 38.57 -23.62 3.86
CA ASN A 199 39.64 -22.92 3.16
C ASN A 199 39.11 -21.65 2.47
N PRO A 200 38.95 -20.54 3.22
CA PRO A 200 38.22 -19.37 2.74
C PRO A 200 38.95 -18.61 1.61
N VAL A 201 40.27 -18.33 1.73
CA VAL A 201 41.02 -17.64 0.65
C VAL A 201 40.96 -18.39 -0.69
N PRO A 202 41.24 -19.71 -0.73
CA PRO A 202 41.02 -20.48 -1.95
C PRO A 202 39.57 -20.44 -2.45
N ALA A 203 38.56 -20.48 -1.55
CA ALA A 203 37.16 -20.40 -1.95
C ALA A 203 36.84 -19.07 -2.64
N THR A 204 37.23 -17.94 -2.06
CA THR A 204 37.01 -16.59 -2.66
C THR A 204 37.68 -16.46 -4.02
N ILE A 205 38.89 -17.01 -4.19
CA ILE A 205 39.61 -16.99 -5.47
C ILE A 205 38.87 -17.82 -6.53
N GLN A 206 38.40 -19.02 -6.18
CA GLN A 206 37.67 -19.86 -7.13
C GLN A 206 36.30 -19.26 -7.47
N ALA A 207 35.60 -18.67 -6.49
CA ALA A 207 34.36 -17.92 -6.73
C ALA A 207 34.59 -16.74 -7.68
N GLY A 208 35.68 -15.98 -7.53
CA GLY A 208 36.01 -14.90 -8.46
C GLY A 208 36.31 -15.38 -9.88
N ARG A 209 36.95 -16.54 -10.04
CA ARG A 209 37.18 -17.16 -11.37
C ARG A 209 35.89 -17.68 -12.00
N ALA A 210 35.03 -18.29 -11.19
CA ALA A 210 33.71 -18.73 -11.61
C ALA A 210 32.87 -17.55 -12.09
N TRP A 211 32.81 -16.49 -11.30
CA TRP A 211 32.15 -15.23 -11.67
C TRP A 211 32.69 -14.68 -12.99
N ALA A 212 34.02 -14.54 -13.13
CA ALA A 212 34.62 -13.98 -14.33
C ALA A 212 34.32 -14.82 -15.57
N SER A 213 34.35 -16.14 -15.45
CA SER A 213 34.06 -17.06 -16.56
C SER A 213 32.57 -17.01 -16.94
N GLY A 214 31.65 -16.92 -15.98
CA GLY A 214 30.24 -16.70 -16.24
C GLY A 214 29.98 -15.37 -16.94
N PHE A 215 30.55 -14.27 -16.41
CA PHE A 215 30.42 -12.94 -17.02
C PHE A 215 31.02 -12.85 -18.42
N ASN A 216 32.08 -13.62 -18.71
CA ASN A 216 32.67 -13.68 -20.06
C ASN A 216 31.69 -14.18 -21.12
N VAL A 217 30.68 -14.98 -20.75
CA VAL A 217 29.62 -15.40 -21.67
C VAL A 217 28.85 -14.18 -22.18
N LEU A 218 28.36 -13.34 -21.27
CA LEU A 218 27.65 -12.09 -21.61
C LEU A 218 28.54 -11.17 -22.44
N ALA A 219 29.77 -10.93 -21.98
CA ALA A 219 30.72 -10.03 -22.64
C ALA A 219 31.10 -10.49 -24.05
N ARG A 220 31.24 -11.81 -24.26
CA ARG A 220 31.56 -12.42 -25.56
C ARG A 220 30.44 -12.23 -26.57
N LEU A 221 29.20 -12.30 -26.10
CA LEU A 221 27.99 -12.19 -26.91
C LEU A 221 27.54 -10.73 -27.05
N GLY A 222 28.19 -9.80 -26.35
CA GLY A 222 27.85 -8.37 -26.40
C GLY A 222 26.58 -8.03 -25.63
N ILE A 223 26.16 -8.89 -24.70
CA ILE A 223 25.03 -8.64 -23.80
C ILE A 223 25.44 -7.58 -22.78
N THR A 224 24.57 -6.60 -22.55
CA THR A 224 24.80 -5.56 -21.55
C THR A 224 23.54 -5.37 -20.74
N TYR A 225 23.63 -5.22 -19.42
CA TYR A 225 22.42 -5.11 -18.58
C TYR A 225 21.46 -3.96 -18.94
N ALA A 226 21.88 -2.95 -19.70
CA ALA A 226 21.01 -1.87 -20.17
C ALA A 226 20.64 -1.98 -21.66
N GLY A 227 21.06 -3.06 -22.33
CA GLY A 227 20.76 -3.34 -23.72
C GLY A 227 19.38 -3.94 -23.91
N ASP A 228 19.02 -4.14 -25.18
CA ASP A 228 17.86 -4.90 -25.67
C ASP A 228 18.40 -5.59 -26.93
N HIS A 229 19.03 -6.74 -26.73
CA HIS A 229 19.98 -7.30 -27.68
C HIS A 229 19.29 -8.02 -28.84
N ASP A 230 18.11 -8.59 -28.62
CA ASP A 230 17.26 -9.18 -29.65
C ASP A 230 16.23 -8.19 -30.24
N ASN A 231 16.04 -7.02 -29.62
CA ASN A 231 15.16 -5.92 -30.04
C ASN A 231 13.67 -6.26 -29.93
N ASP A 232 13.27 -7.08 -28.96
CA ASP A 232 11.87 -7.36 -28.67
C ASP A 232 11.18 -6.25 -27.84
N GLY A 233 11.98 -5.35 -27.25
CA GLY A 233 11.54 -4.24 -26.41
C GLY A 233 11.61 -4.51 -24.91
N VAL A 234 12.17 -5.63 -24.49
CA VAL A 234 12.56 -5.95 -23.11
C VAL A 234 14.06 -5.68 -22.95
N VAL A 235 14.45 -5.11 -21.81
CA VAL A 235 15.87 -4.83 -21.54
C VAL A 235 16.55 -6.13 -21.09
N ASP A 236 17.77 -6.42 -21.58
CA ASP A 236 18.56 -7.63 -21.31
C ASP A 236 18.52 -8.05 -19.83
N VAL A 237 18.59 -7.09 -18.90
CA VAL A 237 18.62 -7.42 -17.48
C VAL A 237 17.29 -7.88 -16.90
N VAL A 238 16.17 -7.48 -17.52
CA VAL A 238 14.81 -7.95 -17.20
C VAL A 238 14.63 -9.36 -17.75
N GLU A 239 15.13 -9.63 -18.95
CA GLU A 239 15.09 -10.97 -19.54
C GLU A 239 15.89 -11.97 -18.70
N LEU A 240 17.17 -11.66 -18.45
CA LEU A 240 18.04 -12.46 -17.57
C LEU A 240 17.44 -12.67 -16.16
N ARG A 241 16.63 -11.71 -15.71
CA ARG A 241 15.96 -11.73 -14.41
C ARG A 241 14.76 -12.65 -14.41
N LEU A 242 14.04 -12.77 -15.52
CA LEU A 242 12.83 -13.56 -15.66
C LEU A 242 13.07 -14.91 -16.35
N GLY A 243 14.32 -15.18 -16.72
CA GLY A 243 14.75 -16.45 -17.30
C GLY A 243 14.72 -16.46 -18.83
N ALA A 244 14.34 -15.35 -19.45
CA ALA A 244 14.39 -15.09 -20.88
C ALA A 244 15.83 -14.81 -21.34
N SER A 245 16.17 -15.31 -22.52
CA SER A 245 17.47 -15.17 -23.16
C SER A 245 17.51 -13.89 -24.00
N PRO A 246 18.41 -12.92 -23.71
CA PRO A 246 18.54 -11.68 -24.50
C PRO A 246 18.94 -11.85 -25.98
N LEU A 247 19.05 -13.08 -26.45
CA LEU A 247 19.39 -13.43 -27.81
C LEU A 247 18.19 -13.90 -28.63
N LEU A 248 17.03 -14.07 -28.01
CA LEU A 248 15.87 -14.76 -28.58
C LEU A 248 14.57 -14.07 -28.16
N VAL A 249 13.82 -13.60 -29.15
CA VAL A 249 12.50 -12.96 -28.97
C VAL A 249 11.46 -13.92 -28.37
N ASP A 250 11.71 -15.21 -28.49
CA ASP A 250 10.91 -16.33 -27.98
C ASP A 250 11.92 -17.38 -27.51
N THR A 251 12.17 -17.41 -26.20
CA THR A 251 13.28 -18.11 -25.58
C THR A 251 13.07 -19.62 -25.55
N ASP A 252 11.85 -20.08 -25.34
CA ASP A 252 11.52 -21.51 -25.29
C ASP A 252 10.91 -22.07 -26.57
N GLY A 253 10.54 -21.21 -27.51
CA GLY A 253 10.09 -21.55 -28.85
C GLY A 253 8.65 -22.05 -28.92
N ASP A 254 7.78 -21.64 -27.99
CA ASP A 254 6.37 -22.05 -27.95
C ASP A 254 5.44 -21.17 -28.82
N GLY A 255 5.95 -20.02 -29.27
CA GLY A 255 5.25 -19.05 -30.12
C GLY A 255 4.81 -17.77 -29.40
N LEU A 256 4.83 -17.74 -28.06
CA LEU A 256 4.72 -16.51 -27.29
C LEU A 256 6.07 -15.79 -27.30
N THR A 257 6.02 -14.46 -27.34
CA THR A 257 7.24 -13.65 -27.24
C THR A 257 7.60 -13.44 -25.78
N ASP A 258 8.90 -13.40 -25.48
CA ASP A 258 9.40 -13.16 -24.12
C ASP A 258 8.77 -11.90 -23.53
N LYS A 259 8.69 -10.83 -24.32
CA LYS A 259 7.94 -9.63 -23.96
C LYS A 259 6.49 -9.90 -23.55
N PHE A 260 5.72 -10.62 -24.36
CA PHE A 260 4.30 -10.86 -24.07
C PHE A 260 4.14 -11.68 -22.78
N GLU A 261 4.99 -12.68 -22.59
CA GLU A 261 5.02 -13.47 -21.36
C GLU A 261 5.41 -12.64 -20.13
N ILE A 262 6.39 -11.74 -20.30
CA ILE A 262 6.86 -10.85 -19.25
C ILE A 262 5.85 -9.73 -18.96
N THR A 263 5.09 -9.25 -19.96
CA THR A 263 4.21 -8.08 -19.78
C THR A 263 2.74 -8.40 -19.56
N GLU A 264 2.20 -9.39 -20.26
CA GLU A 264 0.77 -9.72 -20.26
C GLU A 264 0.46 -11.01 -19.49
N LEU A 265 1.41 -11.95 -19.41
CA LEU A 265 1.25 -13.26 -18.76
C LEU A 265 2.18 -13.47 -17.54
N ALA A 266 2.73 -12.39 -16.99
CA ALA A 266 3.71 -12.46 -15.92
C ALA A 266 3.19 -13.27 -14.70
N GLY A 267 3.84 -14.40 -14.43
CA GLY A 267 3.49 -15.29 -13.32
C GLY A 267 2.47 -16.37 -13.64
N TRP A 268 1.93 -16.38 -14.87
CA TRP A 268 1.17 -17.50 -15.44
C TRP A 268 2.09 -18.39 -16.28
N THR A 269 2.85 -17.77 -17.18
CA THR A 269 3.85 -18.44 -18.02
C THR A 269 5.26 -18.08 -17.56
N ALA A 270 6.23 -18.85 -18.02
CA ALA A 270 7.64 -18.63 -17.76
C ALA A 270 8.38 -18.64 -19.11
N PRO A 271 9.06 -17.55 -19.51
CA PRO A 271 9.65 -17.42 -20.86
C PRO A 271 10.68 -18.48 -21.28
N ASN A 272 11.06 -19.36 -20.37
CA ASN A 272 12.03 -20.41 -20.61
C ASN A 272 11.42 -21.82 -20.53
N LYS A 273 10.10 -21.92 -20.64
CA LYS A 273 9.35 -23.15 -20.58
C LYS A 273 8.09 -23.06 -21.46
N ALA A 274 8.14 -23.80 -22.56
CA ALA A 274 6.99 -23.94 -23.46
C ALA A 274 5.72 -24.57 -22.83
N ASP A 275 5.80 -25.08 -21.60
CA ASP A 275 4.70 -25.65 -20.80
C ASP A 275 5.09 -25.42 -19.33
N THR A 276 4.61 -24.32 -18.76
CA THR A 276 5.06 -23.80 -17.46
C THR A 276 4.55 -24.65 -16.31
N ASP A 277 3.30 -25.12 -16.40
CA ASP A 277 2.61 -25.85 -15.35
C ASP A 277 2.72 -27.39 -15.48
N GLY A 278 3.16 -27.87 -16.64
CA GLY A 278 3.44 -29.26 -16.95
C GLY A 278 2.19 -30.09 -17.26
N ASP A 279 1.09 -29.47 -17.67
CA ASP A 279 -0.16 -30.15 -17.97
C ASP A 279 -0.22 -30.78 -19.38
N SER A 280 0.84 -30.59 -20.18
CA SER A 280 1.00 -31.03 -21.58
C SER A 280 0.26 -30.19 -22.63
N VAL A 281 -0.29 -29.04 -22.26
CA VAL A 281 -0.67 -27.94 -23.15
C VAL A 281 0.49 -26.94 -23.17
N ALA A 282 0.81 -26.41 -24.34
CA ALA A 282 1.84 -25.38 -24.42
C ALA A 282 1.26 -24.03 -23.98
N ASP A 283 2.05 -23.17 -23.35
CA ASP A 283 1.59 -21.90 -22.79
C ASP A 283 0.87 -21.04 -23.84
N GLY A 284 1.38 -20.97 -25.08
CA GLY A 284 0.70 -20.28 -26.19
C GLY A 284 -0.67 -20.85 -26.61
N ALA A 285 -0.96 -22.10 -26.27
CA ALA A 285 -2.22 -22.80 -26.58
C ALA A 285 -3.23 -22.80 -25.41
N GLU A 286 -2.85 -22.27 -24.25
CA GLU A 286 -3.75 -22.10 -23.11
C GLU A 286 -4.73 -20.93 -23.32
N ASP A 287 -5.84 -20.95 -22.59
CA ASP A 287 -6.87 -19.90 -22.54
C ASP A 287 -7.07 -19.54 -21.06
N VAL A 288 -6.28 -18.59 -20.57
CA VAL A 288 -6.12 -18.30 -19.14
C VAL A 288 -7.39 -17.66 -18.56
N ASP A 289 -8.10 -16.84 -19.32
CA ASP A 289 -9.29 -16.11 -18.87
C ASP A 289 -10.63 -16.72 -19.33
N ASN A 290 -10.58 -17.81 -20.10
CA ASN A 290 -11.70 -18.62 -20.55
C ASN A 290 -12.70 -17.84 -21.41
N ASP A 291 -12.19 -17.05 -22.33
CA ASP A 291 -12.98 -16.24 -23.26
C ASP A 291 -13.17 -16.90 -24.64
N GLY A 292 -12.37 -17.94 -24.93
CA GLY A 292 -12.39 -18.70 -26.16
C GLY A 292 -11.27 -18.38 -27.15
N LEU A 293 -10.33 -17.48 -26.82
CA LEU A 293 -9.06 -17.26 -27.51
C LEU A 293 -7.92 -17.92 -26.73
N THR A 294 -6.89 -18.40 -27.44
CA THR A 294 -5.65 -18.84 -26.78
C THR A 294 -4.71 -17.66 -26.58
N ASN A 295 -3.80 -17.76 -25.60
CA ASN A 295 -2.76 -16.77 -25.33
C ASN A 295 -2.04 -16.28 -26.60
N LEU A 296 -1.72 -17.21 -27.52
CA LEU A 296 -1.11 -16.86 -28.81
C LEU A 296 -2.04 -16.06 -29.75
N GLN A 297 -3.33 -16.38 -29.79
CA GLN A 297 -4.29 -15.62 -30.57
C GLN A 297 -4.47 -14.21 -30.01
N GLU A 298 -4.43 -14.07 -28.69
CA GLU A 298 -4.54 -12.79 -28.01
C GLU A 298 -3.29 -11.93 -28.23
N GLN A 299 -2.10 -12.53 -28.22
CA GLN A 299 -0.86 -11.86 -28.66
C GLN A 299 -0.99 -11.30 -30.09
N ASP A 300 -1.53 -12.09 -31.02
CA ASP A 300 -1.71 -11.68 -32.42
C ASP A 300 -2.77 -10.59 -32.60
N LEU A 301 -3.79 -10.56 -31.74
CA LEU A 301 -4.90 -9.61 -31.78
C LEU A 301 -4.64 -8.35 -30.96
N GLY A 302 -3.71 -8.40 -29.99
CA GLY A 302 -3.46 -7.34 -29.03
C GLY A 302 -4.51 -7.23 -27.93
N THR A 303 -5.26 -8.30 -27.68
CA THR A 303 -6.19 -8.43 -26.55
C THR A 303 -5.46 -8.92 -25.30
N SER A 304 -6.12 -8.90 -24.14
CA SER A 304 -5.50 -9.19 -22.86
C SER A 304 -5.73 -10.65 -22.43
N PRO A 305 -4.69 -11.49 -22.33
CA PRO A 305 -4.79 -12.91 -22.00
C PRO A 305 -5.22 -13.24 -20.57
N THR A 306 -5.55 -12.22 -19.79
CA THR A 306 -6.02 -12.38 -18.41
C THR A 306 -7.30 -11.60 -18.13
N ASN A 307 -7.89 -11.00 -19.16
CA ASN A 307 -9.10 -10.21 -19.08
C ASN A 307 -10.03 -10.55 -20.25
N PRO A 308 -11.14 -11.27 -19.99
CA PRO A 308 -11.94 -11.89 -21.05
C PRO A 308 -12.79 -10.90 -21.86
N ASP A 309 -12.66 -9.60 -21.64
CA ASP A 309 -13.37 -8.47 -22.26
C ASP A 309 -12.42 -7.25 -22.23
N THR A 310 -11.57 -7.12 -23.24
CA THR A 310 -10.45 -6.17 -23.27
C THR A 310 -10.92 -4.71 -23.35
N ASP A 311 -12.02 -4.44 -24.02
CA ASP A 311 -12.52 -3.07 -24.20
C ASP A 311 -13.60 -2.64 -23.19
N GLY A 312 -14.14 -3.58 -22.42
CA GLY A 312 -14.98 -3.36 -21.24
C GLY A 312 -16.44 -3.02 -21.58
N ASP A 313 -16.94 -3.50 -22.71
CA ASP A 313 -18.33 -3.24 -23.14
C ASP A 313 -19.35 -4.33 -22.72
N GLY A 314 -18.85 -5.43 -22.16
CA GLY A 314 -19.63 -6.57 -21.69
C GLY A 314 -19.70 -7.75 -22.67
N ALA A 315 -19.10 -7.66 -23.85
CA ALA A 315 -18.85 -8.77 -24.77
C ALA A 315 -17.45 -9.35 -24.52
N LYS A 316 -17.30 -10.67 -24.69
CA LYS A 316 -15.98 -11.30 -24.54
C LYS A 316 -15.17 -11.20 -25.82
N ASP A 317 -13.85 -11.05 -25.75
CA ASP A 317 -13.00 -10.87 -26.94
C ASP A 317 -13.16 -12.04 -27.92
N GLY A 318 -13.14 -13.28 -27.43
CA GLY A 318 -13.38 -14.47 -28.25
C GLY A 318 -14.77 -14.53 -28.88
N THR A 319 -15.78 -13.95 -28.22
CA THR A 319 -17.14 -13.82 -28.79
C THR A 319 -17.18 -12.80 -29.91
N GLU A 320 -16.48 -11.68 -29.74
CA GLU A 320 -16.40 -10.61 -30.72
C GLU A 320 -15.63 -11.03 -31.98
N VAL A 321 -14.47 -11.67 -31.80
CA VAL A 321 -13.69 -12.25 -32.91
C VAL A 321 -14.53 -13.27 -33.68
N ALA A 322 -15.28 -14.13 -32.97
CA ALA A 322 -16.16 -15.11 -33.61
C ALA A 322 -17.32 -14.45 -34.39
N GLN A 323 -17.76 -13.26 -33.99
CA GLN A 323 -18.80 -12.47 -34.66
C GLN A 323 -18.24 -11.50 -35.71
N GLY A 324 -16.92 -11.33 -35.78
CA GLY A 324 -16.23 -10.42 -36.68
C GLY A 324 -16.30 -8.94 -36.26
N SER A 325 -16.61 -8.67 -34.99
CA SER A 325 -16.39 -7.35 -34.36
C SER A 325 -14.94 -7.21 -33.91
N ASN A 326 -14.58 -6.05 -33.35
CA ASN A 326 -13.21 -5.73 -32.99
C ASN A 326 -13.09 -5.66 -31.46
N PRO A 327 -12.40 -6.62 -30.80
CA PRO A 327 -12.35 -6.75 -29.33
C PRO A 327 -11.54 -5.67 -28.61
N LEU A 328 -11.17 -4.60 -29.32
CA LEU A 328 -10.40 -3.48 -28.79
C LEU A 328 -11.23 -2.18 -28.84
N VAL A 329 -12.52 -2.25 -29.17
CA VAL A 329 -13.38 -1.09 -29.43
C VAL A 329 -14.81 -1.32 -28.92
N ALA A 330 -15.10 -0.74 -27.75
CA ALA A 330 -16.39 -0.86 -27.08
C ALA A 330 -17.62 -0.48 -27.93
N ASP A 331 -18.59 -1.39 -27.99
CA ASP A 331 -19.89 -1.23 -28.61
C ASP A 331 -20.89 -0.45 -27.69
N GLN A 332 -21.20 0.81 -28.05
CA GLN A 332 -22.04 1.75 -27.26
C GLN A 332 -23.53 1.33 -27.08
N PRO A 333 -24.26 1.82 -26.03
CA PRO A 333 -25.12 0.98 -25.18
C PRO A 333 -26.60 0.80 -25.62
N ARG A 334 -27.21 -0.30 -25.14
CA ARG A 334 -28.65 -0.61 -25.20
C ARG A 334 -29.36 -0.06 -23.94
N ALA A 335 -30.35 0.83 -24.08
CA ALA A 335 -31.02 1.55 -22.97
C ALA A 335 -32.09 0.72 -22.18
N PRO A 336 -32.30 0.95 -20.84
CA PRO A 336 -33.47 0.52 -20.05
C PRO A 336 -34.49 1.64 -19.70
N PRO A 337 -35.68 1.34 -19.12
CA PRO A 337 -36.95 2.03 -19.35
C PRO A 337 -37.28 3.27 -18.47
N THR A 338 -38.38 3.95 -18.85
CA THR A 338 -38.81 5.35 -18.59
C THR A 338 -39.68 5.64 -17.34
N PRO A 339 -39.86 6.94 -16.97
CA PRO A 339 -40.43 7.47 -15.70
C PRO A 339 -41.90 7.15 -15.36
N GLY A 340 -42.18 6.92 -14.07
CA GLY A 340 -43.55 6.71 -13.55
C GLY A 340 -43.77 6.66 -12.03
N ASP A 341 -42.78 6.84 -11.16
CA ASP A 341 -42.94 6.57 -9.72
C ASP A 341 -43.29 7.82 -8.87
N VAL A 342 -44.14 7.63 -7.86
CA VAL A 342 -44.95 8.63 -7.14
C VAL A 342 -44.28 9.10 -5.82
N PRO A 343 -44.44 10.36 -5.36
CA PRO A 343 -43.76 10.90 -4.16
C PRO A 343 -44.44 10.59 -2.80
N PRO A 344 -43.79 10.84 -1.64
CA PRO A 344 -43.94 10.05 -0.39
C PRO A 344 -45.01 10.55 0.60
N ILE A 345 -45.33 9.71 1.59
CA ILE A 345 -46.29 9.96 2.70
C ILE A 345 -45.50 9.99 4.03
N VAL A 346 -45.90 10.85 4.99
CA VAL A 346 -45.32 10.98 6.35
C VAL A 346 -46.47 11.03 7.38
N PRO A 347 -46.40 10.33 8.54
CA PRO A 347 -46.75 10.99 9.83
C PRO A 347 -46.13 10.43 11.16
N VAL A 348 -45.35 11.29 11.85
CA VAL A 348 -45.22 11.61 13.32
C VAL A 348 -45.02 10.51 14.43
N PRO A 349 -43.84 10.51 15.14
CA PRO A 349 -43.40 9.65 16.28
C PRO A 349 -44.18 9.61 17.59
N THR A 350 -44.39 8.39 18.12
CA THR A 350 -44.49 8.09 19.57
C THR A 350 -43.26 7.28 20.00
N ASP A 351 -42.54 7.71 21.04
CA ASP A 351 -41.37 7.00 21.63
C ASP A 351 -41.74 5.70 22.38
N LEU A 352 -42.74 4.95 21.89
CA LEU A 352 -43.05 3.60 22.37
C LEU A 352 -41.99 2.66 21.78
N ASP A 353 -41.42 1.75 22.56
CA ASP A 353 -40.46 0.71 22.13
C ASP A 353 -41.02 -0.61 22.72
N THR A 354 -41.71 -1.37 21.88
CA THR A 354 -42.63 -2.44 22.26
C THR A 354 -41.92 -3.77 22.53
N ASP A 355 -40.81 -4.05 21.86
CA ASP A 355 -39.99 -5.24 22.08
C ASP A 355 -38.71 -4.99 22.91
N GLY A 356 -38.38 -3.71 23.17
CA GLY A 356 -37.39 -3.30 24.15
C GLY A 356 -35.96 -3.45 23.65
N ASP A 357 -35.75 -3.33 22.35
CA ASP A 357 -34.49 -3.60 21.66
C ASP A 357 -33.62 -2.34 21.47
N GLY A 358 -34.19 -1.17 21.79
CA GLY A 358 -33.55 0.14 21.66
C GLY A 358 -34.07 1.01 20.52
N ALA A 359 -34.89 0.46 19.60
CA ALA A 359 -35.59 1.17 18.55
C ALA A 359 -37.03 1.53 18.99
N PRO A 360 -37.48 2.78 18.83
CA PRO A 360 -38.90 3.10 19.03
C PRO A 360 -39.79 2.53 17.91
N ASP A 361 -40.98 2.02 18.22
CA ASP A 361 -42.03 1.50 17.32
C ASP A 361 -42.26 2.33 16.06
N ILE A 362 -42.13 3.66 16.18
CA ILE A 362 -42.28 4.58 15.04
C ILE A 362 -41.05 4.61 14.15
N VAL A 363 -39.85 4.52 14.71
CA VAL A 363 -38.61 4.37 13.94
C VAL A 363 -38.66 3.02 13.22
N GLU A 364 -39.10 1.98 13.91
CA GLU A 364 -39.31 0.65 13.31
C GLU A 364 -40.39 0.68 12.19
N GLU A 365 -41.51 1.38 12.39
CA GLU A 365 -42.53 1.56 11.35
C GLU A 365 -42.00 2.36 10.14
N ASP A 366 -41.15 3.38 10.36
CA ASP A 366 -40.56 4.22 9.32
C ASP A 366 -39.42 3.50 8.56
N ASP A 367 -38.60 2.71 9.26
CA ASP A 367 -37.52 1.90 8.68
C ASP A 367 -38.02 0.57 8.09
N GLY A 368 -39.32 0.28 8.25
CA GLY A 368 -39.99 -0.90 7.69
C GLY A 368 -39.74 -2.18 8.48
N THR A 369 -39.19 -2.06 9.69
CA THR A 369 -38.92 -3.13 10.63
C THR A 369 -40.15 -3.46 11.50
N ASN A 370 -40.07 -4.47 12.36
CA ASN A 370 -41.23 -4.98 13.08
C ASN A 370 -41.13 -4.71 14.58
N ALA A 371 -41.88 -3.70 15.05
CA ALA A 371 -42.05 -3.29 16.45
C ALA A 371 -42.51 -4.32 17.49
N ASN A 372 -42.56 -5.61 17.16
CA ASN A 372 -42.78 -6.69 18.13
C ASN A 372 -41.70 -7.78 18.00
N ASN A 373 -40.63 -7.52 17.26
CA ASN A 373 -39.57 -8.43 16.95
C ASN A 373 -38.22 -7.69 17.00
N PRO A 374 -37.44 -7.91 18.08
CA PRO A 374 -36.24 -7.12 18.38
C PRO A 374 -35.03 -7.47 17.49
N ASP A 375 -35.24 -8.01 16.29
CA ASP A 375 -34.26 -8.54 15.31
C ASP A 375 -35.07 -8.94 14.06
N THR A 376 -35.40 -7.96 13.20
CA THR A 376 -36.38 -8.07 12.12
C THR A 376 -35.97 -9.02 11.00
N GLU A 377 -34.72 -8.91 10.54
CA GLU A 377 -34.11 -9.71 9.49
C GLU A 377 -33.45 -10.99 10.03
N GLY A 378 -33.48 -11.17 11.35
CA GLY A 378 -33.15 -12.40 12.04
C GLY A 378 -31.66 -12.68 12.00
N ASP A 379 -30.85 -11.64 11.99
CA ASP A 379 -29.43 -11.74 11.72
C ASP A 379 -28.57 -12.01 12.97
N GLY A 380 -29.07 -11.59 14.13
CA GLY A 380 -28.41 -11.68 15.42
C GLY A 380 -28.13 -10.33 16.09
N LEU A 381 -28.28 -9.22 15.37
CA LEU A 381 -28.38 -7.87 15.93
C LEU A 381 -29.84 -7.49 16.18
N SER A 382 -30.04 -6.54 17.08
CA SER A 382 -31.35 -5.93 17.22
C SER A 382 -31.49 -4.71 16.33
N ASP A 383 -32.70 -4.42 15.87
CA ASP A 383 -33.03 -3.23 15.07
C ASP A 383 -32.47 -1.96 15.76
N GLY A 384 -32.61 -1.88 17.08
CA GLY A 384 -32.02 -0.81 17.90
C GLY A 384 -30.48 -0.76 17.92
N THR A 385 -29.80 -1.90 17.81
CA THR A 385 -28.33 -1.96 17.74
C THR A 385 -27.86 -1.55 16.35
N GLU A 386 -28.50 -2.03 15.29
CA GLU A 386 -28.15 -1.66 13.92
C GLU A 386 -28.31 -0.15 13.69
N LEU A 387 -29.34 0.47 14.25
CA LEU A 387 -29.50 1.93 14.29
C LEU A 387 -28.35 2.65 15.00
N GLU A 388 -27.79 2.08 16.08
CA GLU A 388 -26.63 2.64 16.78
C GLU A 388 -25.35 2.56 15.92
N TRP A 389 -25.20 1.48 15.16
CA TRP A 389 -24.07 1.26 14.25
C TRP A 389 -24.25 1.94 12.88
N GLY A 390 -25.46 2.41 12.59
CA GLY A 390 -25.83 3.03 11.31
C GLY A 390 -25.95 2.03 10.17
N SER A 391 -26.25 0.77 10.50
CA SER A 391 -26.52 -0.31 9.56
C SER A 391 -28.03 -0.52 9.36
N SER A 392 -28.44 -1.41 8.46
CA SER A 392 -29.81 -1.57 7.95
C SER A 392 -30.51 -2.80 8.55
N SER A 393 -31.49 -2.55 9.41
CA SER A 393 -32.40 -3.53 10.04
C SER A 393 -33.40 -4.27 9.13
N LEU A 394 -33.10 -4.32 7.83
CA LEU A 394 -33.84 -5.07 6.83
C LEU A 394 -32.93 -5.91 5.93
N ALA A 395 -31.62 -5.78 6.11
CA ALA A 395 -30.61 -6.44 5.30
C ALA A 395 -29.58 -7.07 6.23
N GLN A 396 -29.39 -8.37 6.13
CA GLN A 396 -28.35 -9.07 6.90
C GLN A 396 -26.92 -8.67 6.53
N ASP A 397 -26.73 -7.78 5.56
CA ASP A 397 -25.46 -7.33 4.98
C ASP A 397 -25.76 -5.96 4.35
N THR A 398 -25.53 -4.92 5.14
CA THR A 398 -26.01 -3.57 4.84
C THR A 398 -25.29 -2.90 3.69
N ASP A 399 -23.98 -3.07 3.63
CA ASP A 399 -23.14 -2.46 2.61
C ASP A 399 -22.90 -3.37 1.40
N GLY A 400 -23.36 -4.61 1.48
CA GLY A 400 -23.35 -5.58 0.40
C GLY A 400 -21.96 -6.14 0.11
N ASP A 401 -21.04 -6.09 1.08
CA ASP A 401 -19.69 -6.61 0.92
C ASP A 401 -19.59 -8.14 1.11
N GLY A 402 -20.65 -8.76 1.66
CA GLY A 402 -20.78 -10.19 1.93
C GLY A 402 -20.56 -10.59 3.39
N LEU A 403 -20.30 -9.66 4.31
CA LEU A 403 -20.25 -9.87 5.75
C LEU A 403 -21.65 -9.63 6.29
N ARG A 404 -21.93 -10.22 7.45
CA ARG A 404 -23.19 -9.93 8.12
C ARG A 404 -22.94 -8.89 9.18
N ASP A 405 -23.85 -7.94 9.30
CA ASP A 405 -23.74 -6.83 10.24
C ASP A 405 -23.44 -7.35 11.67
N ASP A 406 -24.07 -8.46 12.09
CA ASP A 406 -23.83 -9.12 13.39
C ASP A 406 -22.38 -9.52 13.62
N TYR A 407 -21.73 -10.02 12.57
CA TYR A 407 -20.33 -10.37 12.61
C TYR A 407 -19.46 -9.14 12.68
N GLU A 408 -19.77 -8.10 11.92
CA GLU A 408 -18.98 -6.87 11.85
C GLU A 408 -19.03 -6.11 13.16
N VAL A 409 -20.21 -5.92 13.74
CA VAL A 409 -20.41 -5.32 15.07
C VAL A 409 -19.65 -6.11 16.15
N ALA A 410 -19.72 -7.44 16.12
CA ALA A 410 -19.00 -8.27 17.09
C ALA A 410 -17.47 -8.21 16.94
N ASN A 411 -16.97 -7.81 15.77
CA ASN A 411 -15.56 -7.80 15.44
C ASN A 411 -14.99 -6.39 15.16
N ALA A 412 -15.79 -5.34 15.27
CA ALA A 412 -15.47 -3.96 14.88
C ALA A 412 -14.13 -3.47 15.46
N GLU A 413 -13.91 -3.63 16.78
CA GLU A 413 -12.64 -3.21 17.40
C GLU A 413 -11.44 -4.11 17.05
N SER A 414 -11.68 -5.37 16.69
CA SER A 414 -10.64 -6.38 16.48
C SER A 414 -10.21 -6.55 15.03
N GLN A 415 -11.10 -6.20 14.09
CA GLN A 415 -10.93 -6.39 12.66
C GLN A 415 -11.12 -5.09 11.86
N ASP A 416 -11.43 -3.97 12.53
CA ASP A 416 -11.69 -2.65 11.92
C ASP A 416 -12.84 -2.68 10.91
N LEU A 417 -13.86 -3.51 11.18
CA LEU A 417 -15.05 -3.70 10.36
C LEU A 417 -16.13 -2.67 10.71
N ASP A 418 -16.90 -2.24 9.72
CA ASP A 418 -17.93 -1.19 9.80
C ASP A 418 -19.14 -1.60 8.94
N PRO A 419 -20.25 -2.04 9.56
CA PRO A 419 -21.40 -2.60 8.83
C PRO A 419 -22.12 -1.57 7.93
N ALA A 420 -21.74 -0.30 7.99
CA ALA A 420 -22.31 0.74 7.13
C ALA A 420 -21.39 1.12 5.95
N ARG A 421 -20.27 0.42 5.75
CA ARG A 421 -19.26 0.76 4.75
C ARG A 421 -18.60 -0.50 4.19
N PRO A 422 -18.62 -0.69 2.86
CA PRO A 422 -18.07 -1.91 2.27
C PRO A 422 -16.66 -2.17 2.78
N ASP A 423 -16.53 -3.19 3.62
CA ASP A 423 -15.26 -3.66 4.10
C ASP A 423 -14.64 -4.50 2.99
N GLU A 424 -13.35 -4.27 2.78
CA GLU A 424 -12.65 -5.05 1.80
C GLU A 424 -12.47 -6.46 2.36
N GLN A 425 -13.38 -7.38 2.00
CA GLN A 425 -13.26 -8.82 2.24
C GLN A 425 -12.18 -9.44 1.37
N ILE A 426 -10.97 -8.94 1.51
CA ILE A 426 -9.81 -9.58 0.96
C ILE A 426 -9.47 -10.71 1.91
N SER A 427 -9.75 -11.95 1.49
CA SER A 427 -9.19 -13.14 2.10
C SER A 427 -7.71 -12.91 2.42
N LYS A 428 -7.26 -13.35 3.61
CA LYS A 428 -5.85 -13.23 4.03
C LYS A 428 -4.88 -13.70 2.95
N TRP A 429 -5.30 -14.65 2.12
CA TRP A 429 -4.53 -15.15 0.99
C TRP A 429 -4.63 -14.29 -0.25
N THR A 430 -5.77 -13.63 -0.51
CA THR A 430 -5.91 -12.67 -1.60
C THR A 430 -5.08 -11.41 -1.32
N TYR A 431 -5.00 -10.94 -0.07
CA TYR A 431 -4.15 -9.78 0.27
C TYR A 431 -2.67 -10.13 0.11
N VAL A 432 -2.26 -11.30 0.62
CA VAL A 432 -0.89 -11.79 0.47
C VAL A 432 -0.57 -12.06 -1.00
N ALA A 433 -1.51 -12.62 -1.76
CA ALA A 433 -1.35 -12.89 -3.18
C ALA A 433 -1.24 -11.58 -3.97
N ASP A 434 -2.13 -10.63 -3.76
CA ASP A 434 -2.10 -9.33 -4.42
C ASP A 434 -0.87 -8.53 -4.02
N PHE A 435 -0.49 -8.51 -2.74
CA PHE A 435 0.76 -7.89 -2.29
C PHE A 435 1.96 -8.56 -2.94
N ALA A 436 2.03 -9.89 -2.95
CA ALA A 436 3.10 -10.61 -3.62
C ALA A 436 3.09 -10.37 -5.14
N LEU A 437 1.92 -10.25 -5.75
CA LEU A 437 1.74 -9.99 -7.17
C LEU A 437 2.21 -8.57 -7.50
N GLY A 438 1.85 -7.57 -6.71
CA GLY A 438 2.41 -6.23 -6.84
C GLY A 438 3.91 -6.22 -6.60
N LEU A 439 4.39 -6.99 -5.63
CA LEU A 439 5.81 -7.07 -5.26
C LEU A 439 6.68 -7.74 -6.34
N VAL A 440 6.13 -8.73 -7.03
CA VAL A 440 6.88 -9.62 -7.93
C VAL A 440 6.54 -9.33 -9.38
N ALA A 441 5.26 -9.26 -9.73
CA ALA A 441 4.79 -8.95 -11.07
C ALA A 441 4.70 -7.43 -11.31
N GLY A 442 4.60 -6.62 -10.24
CA GLY A 442 4.51 -5.16 -10.39
C GLY A 442 3.42 -4.81 -11.40
N GLU A 443 3.70 -3.82 -12.24
CA GLU A 443 2.76 -3.29 -13.24
C GLU A 443 2.25 -4.31 -14.28
N PHE A 444 2.84 -5.50 -14.38
CA PHE A 444 2.47 -6.56 -15.33
C PHE A 444 1.22 -7.33 -14.93
N ALA A 445 0.87 -7.34 -13.64
CA ALA A 445 -0.37 -7.97 -13.18
C ALA A 445 -1.12 -7.01 -12.28
N MET A 446 -1.42 -5.82 -12.81
CA MET A 446 -2.11 -4.76 -12.07
C MET A 446 -3.43 -5.26 -11.51
N ARG A 447 -3.57 -5.19 -10.17
CA ARG A 447 -4.82 -5.50 -9.47
C ARG A 447 -5.36 -4.26 -8.83
N ASP A 448 -6.67 -4.17 -8.81
CA ASP A 448 -7.42 -3.12 -8.15
C ASP A 448 -7.45 -3.31 -6.63
N SER A 449 -6.27 -3.39 -6.01
CA SER A 449 -6.15 -3.57 -4.56
C SER A 449 -4.98 -2.79 -3.97
N MET A 450 -5.20 -2.29 -2.76
CA MET A 450 -4.17 -1.57 -2.01
C MET A 450 -3.01 -2.48 -1.62
N ALA A 451 -3.27 -3.78 -1.46
CA ALA A 451 -2.25 -4.80 -1.24
C ALA A 451 -1.27 -4.86 -2.40
N TRP A 452 -1.79 -4.96 -3.64
CA TRP A 452 -0.98 -4.92 -4.84
C TRP A 452 -0.21 -3.63 -4.98
N LEU A 453 -0.84 -2.47 -4.73
CA LEU A 453 -0.14 -1.19 -4.84
C LEU A 453 1.02 -1.12 -3.83
N ALA A 454 0.78 -1.53 -2.59
CA ALA A 454 1.81 -1.62 -1.57
C ALA A 454 2.93 -2.57 -2.01
N GLY A 455 2.58 -3.73 -2.57
CA GLY A 455 3.51 -4.66 -3.19
C GLY A 455 4.35 -4.01 -4.28
N ASN A 456 3.75 -3.31 -5.24
CA ASN A 456 4.44 -2.68 -6.37
C ASN A 456 5.29 -1.47 -5.98
N ILE A 457 4.92 -0.79 -4.89
CA ILE A 457 5.79 0.20 -4.26
C ILE A 457 6.95 -0.50 -3.55
N CYS A 458 6.73 -1.69 -2.97
CA CYS A 458 7.78 -2.52 -2.38
C CYS A 458 8.64 -3.26 -3.42
N SER A 459 8.16 -3.47 -4.65
CA SER A 459 8.90 -4.21 -5.69
C SER A 459 10.17 -3.47 -6.08
N THR A 460 10.19 -2.15 -5.90
CA THR A 460 11.39 -1.35 -6.04
C THR A 460 12.42 -1.61 -4.93
N ALA A 461 12.04 -2.26 -3.82
CA ALA A 461 12.91 -2.64 -2.71
C ALA A 461 13.34 -4.13 -2.73
N LEU A 462 12.73 -4.97 -3.58
CA LEU A 462 13.00 -6.41 -3.70
C LEU A 462 13.41 -6.85 -5.11
N SER A 463 14.02 -5.99 -5.91
CA SER A 463 14.58 -6.43 -7.18
C SER A 463 15.56 -7.60 -6.94
N PHE A 464 15.14 -8.87 -7.13
CA PHE A 464 15.84 -10.05 -7.71
C PHE A 464 15.17 -11.46 -7.61
N ILE A 465 14.78 -12.02 -8.79
CA ILE A 465 14.82 -13.40 -9.37
C ILE A 465 13.79 -14.52 -9.01
N PRO A 466 13.11 -15.14 -10.01
CA PRO A 466 12.69 -16.55 -10.03
C PRO A 466 13.68 -17.47 -10.79
N VAL A 467 14.00 -18.67 -10.26
CA VAL A 467 13.92 -19.99 -10.93
C VAL A 467 14.50 -21.12 -10.02
N TYR A 468 13.69 -22.17 -9.88
CA TYR A 468 13.89 -23.52 -9.31
C TYR A 468 14.40 -23.72 -7.87
N GLY A 469 13.41 -23.79 -6.97
CA GLY A 469 13.47 -24.57 -5.73
C GLY A 469 13.96 -23.77 -4.53
N TRP A 470 13.09 -23.65 -3.52
CA TRP A 470 13.29 -23.07 -2.19
C TRP A 470 12.91 -21.60 -1.99
N ILE A 471 11.62 -21.34 -2.19
CA ILE A 471 10.85 -20.26 -1.53
C ILE A 471 10.71 -20.56 -0.02
N VAL A 472 11.79 -20.48 0.78
CA VAL A 472 11.67 -20.61 2.25
C VAL A 472 12.41 -19.51 3.03
N GLY A 473 13.36 -18.79 2.43
CA GLY A 473 14.18 -17.82 3.19
C GLY A 473 13.71 -16.35 3.16
N ALA A 474 13.19 -15.86 2.03
CA ALA A 474 12.47 -14.57 2.00
C ALA A 474 11.16 -14.65 2.83
N ILE A 475 10.67 -15.87 3.06
CA ILE A 475 9.53 -16.14 3.91
C ILE A 475 9.84 -15.85 5.38
N THR A 476 11.07 -15.74 5.91
CA THR A 476 11.21 -15.57 7.38
C THR A 476 10.87 -14.17 7.91
N ASP A 477 11.14 -13.10 7.15
CA ASP A 477 10.70 -11.73 7.50
C ASP A 477 9.20 -11.55 7.18
N ILE A 478 8.73 -12.22 6.12
CA ILE A 478 7.29 -12.38 5.81
C ILE A 478 6.60 -13.26 6.88
N ARG A 479 7.28 -14.22 7.52
CA ARG A 479 6.76 -15.14 8.56
C ARG A 479 6.62 -14.42 9.88
N ASP A 480 7.52 -13.48 10.19
CA ASP A 480 7.40 -12.65 11.38
C ASP A 480 6.31 -11.57 11.17
N ALA A 481 6.12 -11.08 9.94
CA ALA A 481 4.93 -10.31 9.52
C ALA A 481 3.64 -11.15 9.59
N VAL A 482 3.66 -12.42 9.15
CA VAL A 482 2.56 -13.38 9.26
C VAL A 482 2.31 -13.79 10.73
N ALA A 483 3.33 -13.81 11.59
CA ALA A 483 3.20 -14.08 13.02
C ALA A 483 2.69 -12.85 13.82
N ALA A 484 2.94 -11.63 13.32
CA ALA A 484 2.30 -10.39 13.80
C ALA A 484 0.84 -10.28 13.31
N ALA A 485 0.56 -10.73 12.08
CA ALA A 485 -0.79 -10.87 11.53
C ALA A 485 -1.65 -11.86 12.35
N ILE A 486 -1.05 -12.92 12.92
CA ILE A 486 -1.72 -13.84 13.86
C ILE A 486 -2.13 -13.14 15.20
N ARG A 487 -1.68 -11.91 15.47
CA ARG A 487 -1.97 -11.15 16.71
C ARG A 487 -2.88 -9.92 16.53
N GLY A 488 -3.46 -9.69 15.34
CA GLY A 488 -4.52 -8.69 15.15
C GLY A 488 -4.05 -7.24 14.90
N ASP A 489 -2.87 -7.05 14.31
CA ASP A 489 -2.35 -5.70 13.97
C ASP A 489 -1.98 -5.66 12.47
N TRP A 490 -3.00 -5.51 11.62
CA TRP A 490 -2.97 -5.82 10.18
C TRP A 490 -2.31 -4.73 9.33
N VAL A 491 -2.38 -3.47 9.74
CA VAL A 491 -1.70 -2.34 9.09
C VAL A 491 -0.20 -2.37 9.40
N SER A 492 0.18 -2.69 10.64
CA SER A 492 1.58 -2.72 11.09
C SER A 492 2.37 -3.95 10.60
N ALA A 493 1.69 -5.08 10.38
CA ALA A 493 2.30 -6.31 9.88
C ALA A 493 2.82 -6.16 8.44
N GLY A 494 2.05 -5.51 7.55
CA GLY A 494 2.52 -5.14 6.20
C GLY A 494 3.64 -4.09 6.23
N PHE A 495 3.61 -3.17 7.21
CA PHE A 495 4.66 -2.16 7.41
C PHE A 495 5.98 -2.69 7.98
N SER A 496 6.01 -3.92 8.49
CA SER A 496 7.24 -4.53 9.03
C SER A 496 8.22 -4.89 7.90
N VAL A 497 7.71 -5.39 6.77
CA VAL A 497 8.48 -5.66 5.52
C VAL A 497 9.05 -4.37 4.94
N LEU A 498 8.32 -3.28 5.09
CA LEU A 498 8.65 -1.92 4.61
C LEU A 498 9.73 -1.20 5.43
N SER A 499 10.32 -1.84 6.44
CA SER A 499 11.48 -1.30 7.18
C SER A 499 12.78 -1.29 6.35
N LEU A 500 12.74 -1.86 5.13
CA LEU A 500 13.89 -2.07 4.25
C LEU A 500 14.10 -1.00 3.17
N ILE A 501 13.29 0.06 3.11
CA ILE A 501 13.47 1.14 2.12
C ILE A 501 14.81 1.86 2.37
N PRO A 502 15.80 1.81 1.45
CA PRO A 502 17.00 2.62 1.56
C PRO A 502 16.65 4.08 1.24
N TYR A 503 16.91 4.98 2.17
CA TYR A 503 16.76 6.41 1.97
C TYR A 503 17.72 6.91 0.87
N ALA A 504 17.18 7.31 -0.29
CA ALA A 504 17.54 8.49 -1.11
C ALA A 504 17.52 8.27 -2.64
N GLY A 505 17.52 7.03 -3.15
CA GLY A 505 17.52 6.74 -4.60
C GLY A 505 16.15 6.35 -5.18
N ASP A 506 15.43 5.46 -4.50
CA ASP A 506 14.24 4.77 -5.05
C ASP A 506 12.94 5.57 -4.90
N ALA A 507 12.99 6.71 -4.19
CA ALA A 507 11.81 7.52 -3.90
C ALA A 507 11.29 8.32 -5.12
N VAL A 508 12.07 8.40 -6.21
CA VAL A 508 11.72 9.16 -7.43
C VAL A 508 10.74 8.40 -8.32
N ALA A 509 10.70 7.06 -8.25
CA ALA A 509 9.79 6.23 -9.05
C ALA A 509 8.40 6.05 -8.41
N ILE A 510 8.30 6.23 -7.09
CA ILE A 510 7.07 6.04 -6.31
C ILE A 510 5.92 6.91 -6.86
N PRO A 511 6.08 8.22 -7.12
CA PRO A 511 4.99 9.04 -7.62
C PRO A 511 4.44 8.57 -8.96
N ALA A 512 5.31 8.13 -9.87
CA ALA A 512 4.92 7.67 -11.19
C ALA A 512 4.12 6.35 -11.14
N LYS A 513 4.56 5.39 -10.32
CA LYS A 513 3.85 4.12 -10.10
C LYS A 513 2.46 4.35 -9.51
N ILE A 514 2.38 5.21 -8.49
CA ILE A 514 1.11 5.57 -7.85
C ILE A 514 0.18 6.28 -8.84
N ALA A 515 0.71 7.20 -9.64
CA ALA A 515 -0.08 7.89 -10.65
C ALA A 515 -0.63 6.95 -11.71
N LYS A 516 0.19 6.01 -12.19
CA LYS A 516 -0.25 4.99 -13.17
C LYS A 516 -1.34 4.09 -12.58
N PHE A 517 -1.21 3.69 -11.31
CA PHE A 517 -2.23 2.92 -10.62
C PHE A 517 -3.56 3.70 -10.52
N VAL A 518 -3.51 4.95 -10.05
CA VAL A 518 -4.73 5.77 -9.92
C VAL A 518 -5.34 6.08 -11.28
N GLN A 519 -4.53 6.28 -12.32
CA GLN A 519 -5.04 6.51 -13.67
C GLN A 519 -5.87 5.31 -14.18
N ARG A 520 -5.51 4.09 -13.78
CA ARG A 520 -6.25 2.86 -14.11
C ARG A 520 -7.42 2.62 -13.16
N TYR A 521 -7.22 2.83 -11.87
CA TYR A 521 -8.19 2.60 -10.80
C TYR A 521 -8.58 3.92 -10.15
N VAL A 522 -9.23 4.81 -10.93
CA VAL A 522 -9.56 6.17 -10.49
C VAL A 522 -10.44 6.16 -9.25
N HIS A 523 -11.29 5.15 -9.08
CA HIS A 523 -12.12 5.00 -7.88
C HIS A 523 -11.30 4.77 -6.61
N ARG A 524 -10.05 4.28 -6.71
CA ARG A 524 -9.09 4.13 -5.61
C ARG A 524 -8.31 5.41 -5.27
N LEU A 525 -8.51 6.51 -5.99
CA LEU A 525 -7.80 7.78 -5.78
C LEU A 525 -7.78 8.20 -4.29
N ALA A 526 -8.92 8.09 -3.61
CA ALA A 526 -9.05 8.51 -2.22
C ALA A 526 -8.25 7.61 -1.26
N GLU A 527 -8.29 6.29 -1.46
CA GLU A 527 -7.53 5.31 -0.68
C GLU A 527 -6.02 5.50 -0.87
N VAL A 528 -5.60 5.66 -2.13
CA VAL A 528 -4.19 5.88 -2.49
C VAL A 528 -3.65 7.18 -1.88
N ALA A 529 -4.41 8.28 -1.97
CA ALA A 529 -4.00 9.55 -1.40
C ALA A 529 -3.82 9.46 0.14
N ARG A 530 -4.72 8.74 0.80
CA ARG A 530 -4.64 8.46 2.24
C ARG A 530 -3.44 7.57 2.58
N PHE A 531 -3.20 6.53 1.78
CA PHE A 531 -2.04 5.65 1.92
C PHE A 531 -0.73 6.46 1.89
N VAL A 532 -0.55 7.31 0.89
CA VAL A 532 0.63 8.19 0.76
C VAL A 532 0.75 9.13 1.97
N ALA A 533 -0.37 9.70 2.43
CA ALA A 533 -0.36 10.65 3.53
C ALA A 533 0.04 10.01 4.86
N ARG A 534 -0.54 8.84 5.16
CA ARG A 534 -0.31 8.06 6.39
C ARG A 534 1.06 7.42 6.43
N TYR A 535 1.70 7.20 5.28
CA TYR A 535 2.95 6.49 5.26
C TYR A 535 4.12 7.42 5.59
N ASP A 536 4.64 7.30 6.82
CA ASP A 536 5.66 8.19 7.38
C ASP A 536 7.05 8.07 6.72
N LYS A 537 7.27 6.99 5.95
CA LYS A 537 8.55 6.72 5.29
C LYS A 537 8.68 7.33 3.90
N ILE A 538 7.58 7.74 3.26
CA ILE A 538 7.66 8.53 2.02
C ILE A 538 8.11 9.94 2.42
N PRO A 539 9.24 10.45 1.87
CA PRO A 539 9.68 11.81 2.13
C PRO A 539 8.60 12.83 1.72
N ALA A 540 8.46 13.93 2.46
CA ALA A 540 7.45 14.96 2.17
C ALA A 540 7.48 15.43 0.71
N SER A 541 8.68 15.65 0.15
CA SER A 541 8.87 16.05 -1.25
C SER A 541 8.32 15.03 -2.26
N VAL A 542 8.27 13.76 -1.91
CA VAL A 542 7.75 12.68 -2.77
C VAL A 542 6.23 12.59 -2.65
N LYS A 543 5.67 12.82 -1.45
CA LYS A 543 4.22 12.94 -1.26
C LYS A 543 3.66 14.08 -2.10
N GLU A 544 4.32 15.24 -2.06
CA GLU A 544 3.96 16.42 -2.85
C GLU A 544 3.88 16.10 -4.35
N VAL A 545 4.95 15.55 -4.92
CA VAL A 545 4.98 15.16 -6.34
C VAL A 545 3.90 14.12 -6.66
N THR A 546 3.62 13.21 -5.74
CA THR A 546 2.56 12.20 -5.93
C THR A 546 1.19 12.84 -6.01
N TYR A 547 0.86 13.77 -5.10
CA TYR A 547 -0.42 14.47 -5.13
C TYR A 547 -0.57 15.36 -6.36
N GLU A 548 0.51 16.02 -6.80
CA GLU A 548 0.53 16.78 -8.06
C GLU A 548 0.18 15.92 -9.27
N LEU A 549 0.62 14.66 -9.29
CA LEU A 549 0.37 13.75 -10.40
C LEU A 549 -1.04 13.15 -10.36
N ILE A 550 -1.52 12.73 -9.18
CA ILE A 550 -2.79 11.98 -9.09
C ILE A 550 -4.01 12.87 -8.97
N MET A 551 -3.84 14.11 -8.51
CA MET A 551 -4.94 15.07 -8.31
C MET A 551 -4.53 16.51 -8.67
N PRO A 552 -4.05 16.76 -9.90
CA PRO A 552 -3.42 18.03 -10.28
C PRO A 552 -4.33 19.25 -10.07
N GLU A 553 -5.60 19.15 -10.44
CA GLU A 553 -6.56 20.27 -10.28
C GLU A 553 -6.82 20.59 -8.81
N VAL A 554 -7.04 19.55 -8.00
CA VAL A 554 -7.32 19.65 -6.57
C VAL A 554 -6.10 20.23 -5.84
N TRP A 555 -4.90 19.72 -6.14
CA TRP A 555 -3.66 20.23 -5.58
C TRP A 555 -3.43 21.70 -5.93
N ALA A 556 -3.53 22.05 -7.21
CA ALA A 556 -3.32 23.42 -7.67
C ALA A 556 -4.34 24.43 -7.11
N ALA A 557 -5.55 23.96 -6.81
CA ALA A 557 -6.60 24.75 -6.20
C ALA A 557 -6.40 24.92 -4.69
N LEU A 558 -6.15 23.82 -3.96
CA LEU A 558 -6.15 23.79 -2.50
C LEU A 558 -4.79 24.10 -1.86
N VAL A 559 -3.66 23.83 -2.51
CA VAL A 559 -2.34 23.93 -1.87
C VAL A 559 -1.63 25.25 -2.17
N GLU A 560 -1.04 25.85 -1.15
CA GLU A 560 -0.26 27.08 -1.24
C GLU A 560 1.09 26.85 -1.95
N PRO A 561 1.40 27.60 -3.04
CA PRO A 561 2.72 27.60 -3.65
C PRO A 561 3.74 28.28 -2.73
N GLU A 562 4.99 27.83 -2.79
CA GLU A 562 6.08 28.42 -1.99
C GLU A 562 6.28 29.92 -2.29
N GLY A 563 6.41 30.73 -1.23
CA GLY A 563 6.73 32.16 -1.34
C GLY A 563 5.52 33.10 -1.54
N LEU A 564 4.29 32.59 -1.46
CA LEU A 564 3.09 33.45 -1.49
C LEU A 564 2.94 34.26 -0.18
N THR A 565 2.50 35.51 -0.31
CA THR A 565 2.14 36.36 0.84
C THR A 565 0.75 36.01 1.37
N ALA A 566 0.50 36.18 2.67
CA ALA A 566 -0.78 35.90 3.34
C ALA A 566 -2.03 36.53 2.67
N ALA A 567 -1.88 37.63 1.92
CA ALA A 567 -2.98 38.28 1.19
C ALA A 567 -3.48 37.49 -0.04
N VAL A 568 -2.70 36.53 -0.55
CA VAL A 568 -3.02 35.67 -1.70
C VAL A 568 -3.37 34.24 -1.25
N ALA A 569 -3.12 33.92 0.02
CA ALA A 569 -3.28 32.59 0.61
C ALA A 569 -4.68 32.29 1.18
N SER A 570 -5.59 33.27 1.21
CA SER A 570 -6.94 33.08 1.76
C SER A 570 -7.69 32.01 0.95
N GLY A 571 -7.92 30.84 1.53
CA GLY A 571 -8.58 29.72 0.86
C GLY A 571 -7.64 28.64 0.32
N ARG A 572 -6.40 28.55 0.80
CA ARG A 572 -5.48 27.43 0.54
C ARG A 572 -4.86 26.90 1.83
N VAL A 573 -4.29 25.70 1.77
CA VAL A 573 -3.61 25.02 2.88
C VAL A 573 -2.11 24.90 2.63
N SER A 574 -1.34 24.89 3.71
CA SER A 574 0.07 24.47 3.66
C SER A 574 0.18 22.98 3.29
N LYS A 575 1.30 22.61 2.69
CA LYS A 575 1.63 21.21 2.34
C LYS A 575 1.51 20.27 3.55
N SER A 576 2.00 20.68 4.72
CA SER A 576 1.93 19.89 5.95
C SER A 576 0.50 19.70 6.47
N ASN A 577 -0.36 20.72 6.32
CA ASN A 577 -1.76 20.61 6.71
C ASN A 577 -2.59 19.82 5.70
N PHE A 578 -2.24 19.88 4.42
CA PHE A 578 -2.80 19.00 3.38
C PHE A 578 -2.56 17.53 3.71
N ASP A 579 -1.31 17.15 4.01
CA ASP A 579 -0.95 15.81 4.48
C ASP A 579 -1.74 15.41 5.74
N ARG A 580 -1.85 16.33 6.70
CA ARG A 580 -2.57 16.07 7.96
C ARG A 580 -4.06 15.81 7.72
N LEU A 581 -4.69 16.56 6.82
CA LEU A 581 -6.09 16.34 6.42
C LEU A 581 -6.27 14.98 5.74
N LEU A 582 -5.38 14.61 4.82
CA LEU A 582 -5.41 13.32 4.13
C LEU A 582 -5.16 12.12 5.03
N ARG A 583 -4.48 12.28 6.18
CA ARG A 583 -4.37 11.19 7.16
C ARG A 583 -5.73 10.85 7.79
N GLY A 584 -6.65 11.81 7.84
CA GLY A 584 -8.02 11.60 8.31
C GLY A 584 -8.87 10.86 7.29
N ALA A 585 -9.78 9.99 7.75
CA ALA A 585 -10.66 9.21 6.86
C ALA A 585 -11.76 10.06 6.19
N ARG A 586 -12.08 11.25 6.72
CA ARG A 586 -13.33 11.97 6.43
C ARG A 586 -13.21 13.16 5.47
N THR A 587 -12.01 13.59 5.09
CA THR A 587 -11.87 14.73 4.19
C THR A 587 -11.83 14.24 2.75
N ASP A 588 -12.90 14.46 1.99
CA ASP A 588 -12.88 14.31 0.54
C ASP A 588 -12.34 15.60 -0.10
N LEU A 589 -11.13 15.53 -0.65
CA LEU A 589 -10.46 16.67 -1.24
C LEU A 589 -11.05 17.11 -2.58
N LYS A 590 -11.61 16.17 -3.36
CA LYS A 590 -12.21 16.50 -4.66
C LYS A 590 -13.50 17.25 -4.42
N LYS A 591 -14.33 16.76 -3.51
CA LYS A 591 -15.54 17.45 -3.07
C LYS A 591 -15.22 18.80 -2.45
N LEU A 592 -14.20 18.87 -1.61
CA LEU A 592 -13.73 20.12 -1.03
C LEU A 592 -13.31 21.14 -2.11
N HIS A 593 -12.58 20.72 -3.14
CA HIS A 593 -12.25 21.56 -4.30
C HIS A 593 -13.52 22.05 -5.01
N GLU A 594 -14.46 21.15 -5.33
CA GLU A 594 -15.74 21.52 -5.95
C GLU A 594 -16.51 22.54 -5.09
N VAL A 595 -16.54 22.34 -3.79
CA VAL A 595 -17.29 23.16 -2.86
C VAL A 595 -16.66 24.53 -2.67
N VAL A 596 -15.35 24.58 -2.47
CA VAL A 596 -14.61 25.82 -2.20
C VAL A 596 -14.49 26.69 -3.45
N PHE A 597 -14.35 26.09 -4.63
CA PHE A 597 -14.01 26.83 -5.85
C PHE A 597 -15.11 26.86 -6.91
N GLN A 598 -16.12 25.98 -6.82
CA GLN A 598 -17.17 25.89 -7.84
C GLN A 598 -18.57 26.23 -7.31
N LYS A 599 -18.82 26.18 -5.99
CA LYS A 599 -20.13 26.53 -5.42
C LYS A 599 -20.25 28.05 -5.19
N PRO A 600 -21.30 28.71 -5.72
CA PRO A 600 -21.45 30.18 -5.62
C PRO A 600 -21.79 30.68 -4.20
N ASN A 601 -22.25 29.79 -3.31
CA ASN A 601 -22.62 30.15 -1.94
C ASN A 601 -21.44 30.07 -0.97
N HIS A 602 -20.29 29.56 -1.41
CA HIS A 602 -19.07 29.56 -0.62
C HIS A 602 -18.45 30.96 -0.61
N VAL A 603 -17.94 31.36 0.55
CA VAL A 603 -17.18 32.60 0.75
C VAL A 603 -15.82 32.22 1.30
N HIS A 604 -14.75 32.75 0.71
CA HIS A 604 -13.40 32.54 1.25
C HIS A 604 -13.22 33.26 2.58
N GLY A 605 -12.77 32.52 3.59
CA GLY A 605 -12.41 33.04 4.91
C GLY A 605 -10.91 32.93 5.20
N PRO A 606 -10.44 33.56 6.29
CA PRO A 606 -9.07 33.40 6.73
C PRO A 606 -8.81 32.00 7.30
N ASN A 607 -7.55 31.60 7.30
CA ASN A 607 -7.09 30.38 7.95
C ASN A 607 -7.19 30.52 9.47
N VAL A 608 -7.49 29.43 10.18
CA VAL A 608 -7.72 29.39 11.63
C VAL A 608 -6.99 28.19 12.24
N ASP A 609 -6.62 28.24 13.52
CA ASP A 609 -5.94 27.09 14.13
C ASP A 609 -6.87 25.88 14.23
N TRP A 610 -6.26 24.70 14.31
CA TRP A 610 -6.93 23.45 14.62
C TRP A 610 -7.72 23.53 15.94
N VAL A 611 -8.96 23.07 15.90
CA VAL A 611 -9.81 22.87 17.08
C VAL A 611 -9.94 21.39 17.40
N TYR A 612 -10.16 21.06 18.67
CA TYR A 612 -10.18 19.68 19.18
C TYR A 612 -11.49 19.33 19.89
N ARG A 613 -12.38 20.31 20.08
CA ARG A 613 -13.71 20.18 20.70
C ARG A 613 -14.64 21.26 20.14
N TRP A 614 -15.95 21.02 20.16
CA TRP A 614 -16.96 21.95 19.66
C TRP A 614 -16.94 23.31 20.37
N THR A 615 -16.70 23.35 21.69
CA THR A 615 -16.59 24.61 22.45
C THR A 615 -15.45 25.48 21.96
N GLN A 616 -14.34 24.87 21.55
CA GLN A 616 -13.18 25.59 21.02
C GLN A 616 -13.48 26.19 19.64
N ALA A 617 -14.33 25.54 18.85
CA ALA A 617 -14.80 26.07 17.57
C ALA A 617 -15.65 27.33 17.75
N GLU A 618 -16.55 27.35 18.75
CA GLU A 618 -17.32 28.55 19.10
C GLU A 618 -16.42 29.70 19.57
N GLU A 619 -15.46 29.41 20.46
CA GLU A 619 -14.48 30.40 20.92
C GLU A 619 -13.69 30.98 19.74
N ARG A 620 -13.24 30.12 18.82
CA ARG A 620 -12.49 30.52 17.64
C ARG A 620 -13.33 31.36 16.67
N LEU A 621 -14.62 31.04 16.50
CA LEU A 621 -15.54 31.87 15.72
C LEU A 621 -15.65 33.28 16.31
N VAL A 622 -15.79 33.39 17.63
CA VAL A 622 -15.89 34.69 18.31
C VAL A 622 -14.62 35.51 18.12
N GLU A 623 -13.45 34.89 18.29
CA GLU A 623 -12.14 35.54 18.06
C GLU A 623 -12.03 36.04 16.62
N LEU A 624 -12.41 35.21 15.65
CA LEU A 624 -12.41 35.54 14.23
C LEU A 624 -13.32 36.74 13.94
N MET A 625 -14.58 36.68 14.35
CA MET A 625 -15.55 37.75 14.10
C MET A 625 -15.09 39.08 14.71
N THR A 626 -14.55 39.02 15.94
CA THR A 626 -13.99 40.18 16.63
C THR A 626 -12.79 40.75 15.88
N SER A 627 -11.90 39.90 15.35
CA SER A 627 -10.74 40.33 14.57
C SER A 627 -11.12 41.03 13.27
N LEU A 628 -12.26 40.67 12.67
CA LEU A 628 -12.85 41.32 11.51
C LEU A 628 -13.63 42.60 11.87
N GLY A 629 -13.60 43.03 13.14
CA GLY A 629 -14.31 44.21 13.62
C GLY A 629 -15.82 44.03 13.69
N LYS A 630 -16.32 42.80 13.65
CA LYS A 630 -17.75 42.49 13.77
C LYS A 630 -18.14 42.50 15.23
N THR A 631 -19.32 43.07 15.52
CA THR A 631 -19.91 43.09 16.86
C THR A 631 -21.18 42.27 16.87
N GLY A 632 -21.40 41.51 17.94
CA GLY A 632 -22.54 40.61 17.99
C GLY A 632 -22.78 39.99 19.35
N ARG A 633 -23.81 39.14 19.42
CA ARG A 633 -24.20 38.39 20.61
C ARG A 633 -23.66 36.96 20.55
N HIS A 634 -22.98 36.52 21.62
CA HIS A 634 -22.36 35.19 21.72
C HIS A 634 -22.21 34.76 23.20
N GLY A 635 -21.74 33.53 23.44
CA GLY A 635 -21.48 32.99 24.79
C GLY A 635 -22.71 33.05 25.71
N SER A 636 -22.58 33.59 26.91
CA SER A 636 -23.70 33.74 27.86
C SER A 636 -24.77 34.76 27.42
N ASN A 637 -24.51 35.53 26.37
CA ASN A 637 -25.43 36.52 25.79
C ASN A 637 -25.95 36.10 24.40
N LYS A 638 -25.89 34.80 24.03
CA LYS A 638 -26.41 34.30 22.74
C LYS A 638 -27.85 34.76 22.50
N LEU A 639 -28.15 35.12 21.25
CA LEU A 639 -29.50 35.50 20.82
C LEU A 639 -30.38 34.25 20.81
N TYR A 640 -31.54 34.27 21.46
CA TYR A 640 -32.54 33.23 21.26
C TYR A 640 -33.61 33.73 20.30
N LEU A 641 -33.87 32.97 19.24
CA LEU A 641 -34.98 33.21 18.33
C LEU A 641 -35.97 32.04 18.42
N LYS A 642 -37.25 32.33 18.64
CA LYS A 642 -38.34 31.35 18.52
C LYS A 642 -38.79 31.18 17.08
N ARG A 643 -39.16 29.95 16.74
CA ARG A 643 -39.71 29.48 15.48
C ARG A 643 -41.21 29.11 15.66
N PRO A 644 -42.14 29.95 15.20
CA PRO A 644 -43.57 29.79 15.50
C PRO A 644 -44.28 28.68 14.71
N ASP A 645 -43.72 28.24 13.59
CA ASP A 645 -44.29 27.24 12.68
C ASP A 645 -44.08 25.79 13.12
N LEU A 646 -43.43 25.56 14.26
CA LEU A 646 -43.30 24.25 14.90
C LEU A 646 -44.04 24.23 16.26
N PRO A 647 -45.37 24.33 16.28
CA PRO A 647 -46.15 24.46 17.51
C PRO A 647 -46.16 23.18 18.36
N ASP A 648 -45.82 22.03 17.78
CA ASP A 648 -45.94 20.72 18.41
C ASP A 648 -44.69 20.33 19.23
N LEU A 649 -43.56 21.01 19.02
CA LEU A 649 -42.33 20.77 19.80
C LEU A 649 -42.41 21.42 21.20
N PRO A 650 -41.63 20.97 22.20
CA PRO A 650 -41.49 21.67 23.49
C PRO A 650 -40.99 23.12 23.31
N ALA A 651 -41.49 24.07 24.10
CA ALA A 651 -41.21 25.51 23.92
C ALA A 651 -39.71 25.90 23.96
N ASN A 652 -38.89 25.12 24.67
CA ASN A 652 -37.44 25.21 24.72
C ASN A 652 -36.76 24.71 23.43
N SER A 653 -37.37 23.77 22.71
CA SER A 653 -36.88 23.19 21.44
C SER A 653 -37.40 23.93 20.20
N ARG A 654 -38.38 24.83 20.35
CA ARG A 654 -38.96 25.66 19.27
C ARG A 654 -38.06 26.79 18.80
N GLY A 655 -36.80 26.86 19.23
CA GLY A 655 -35.98 28.03 18.97
C GLY A 655 -34.56 27.72 18.55
N ARG A 656 -33.81 28.78 18.33
CA ARG A 656 -32.48 28.74 17.72
C ARG A 656 -31.55 29.66 18.49
N TYR A 657 -30.40 29.13 18.85
CA TYR A 657 -29.27 29.87 19.41
C TYR A 657 -28.13 29.87 18.40
N PRO A 658 -27.95 30.93 17.58
CA PRO A 658 -26.77 31.05 16.75
C PRO A 658 -25.53 31.19 17.63
N ASP A 659 -24.41 30.66 17.16
CA ASP A 659 -23.14 30.74 17.89
C ASP A 659 -22.64 32.16 17.99
N PHE A 660 -22.89 32.94 16.93
CA PHE A 660 -22.66 34.38 16.93
C PHE A 660 -23.76 35.07 16.12
N ALA A 661 -24.43 36.06 16.71
CA ALA A 661 -25.38 36.92 15.97
C ALA A 661 -24.71 38.28 15.71
N GLU A 662 -24.19 38.46 14.49
CA GLU A 662 -23.60 39.72 14.03
C GLU A 662 -24.69 40.78 13.91
N GLU A 663 -24.47 41.95 14.50
CA GLU A 663 -25.38 43.09 14.41
C GLU A 663 -24.83 44.14 13.43
N ASP A 664 -25.59 44.43 12.37
CA ASP A 664 -25.24 45.48 11.39
C ASP A 664 -25.48 46.89 11.95
N ALA A 665 -25.10 47.92 11.19
CA ALA A 665 -25.28 49.32 11.60
C ALA A 665 -26.75 49.74 11.83
N ASN A 666 -27.71 49.00 11.28
CA ASN A 666 -29.15 49.20 11.46
C ASN A 666 -29.73 48.33 12.58
N GLY A 667 -28.91 47.51 13.23
CA GLY A 667 -29.30 46.57 14.26
C GLY A 667 -29.83 45.23 13.74
N ASN A 668 -29.83 44.98 12.43
CA ASN A 668 -30.26 43.69 11.89
C ASN A 668 -29.21 42.61 12.15
N PHE A 669 -29.66 41.36 12.18
CA PHE A 669 -28.83 40.22 12.51
C PHE A 669 -28.44 39.41 11.28
N THR A 670 -27.15 39.07 11.19
CA THR A 670 -26.69 37.90 10.44
C THR A 670 -26.37 36.81 11.46
N LEU A 671 -26.98 35.63 11.29
CA LEU A 671 -26.76 34.51 12.20
C LEU A 671 -25.57 33.70 11.71
N HIS A 672 -24.62 33.43 12.61
CA HIS A 672 -23.46 32.60 12.32
C HIS A 672 -23.54 31.30 13.10
N GLU A 673 -23.25 30.20 12.40
CA GLU A 673 -23.12 28.87 12.95
C GLU A 673 -21.70 28.35 12.77
N VAL A 674 -21.16 27.61 13.73
CA VAL A 674 -19.87 26.92 13.58
C VAL A 674 -20.01 25.41 13.70
N LYS A 675 -19.33 24.69 12.81
CA LYS A 675 -19.23 23.23 12.83
C LYS A 675 -17.77 22.79 12.84
N ALA A 676 -17.48 21.78 13.65
CA ALA A 676 -16.17 21.13 13.74
C ALA A 676 -16.35 19.67 14.21
N GLY A 677 -15.54 18.75 13.70
CA GLY A 677 -15.53 17.35 14.16
C GLY A 677 -16.59 16.48 13.49
N ILE A 678 -17.10 15.48 14.24
CA ILE A 678 -18.18 14.57 13.80
C ILE A 678 -19.53 15.26 14.10
N PRO A 679 -20.23 15.77 13.07
CA PRO A 679 -21.52 16.43 13.24
C PRO A 679 -22.64 15.37 13.24
N MET A 680 -23.74 15.66 13.94
CA MET A 680 -24.95 14.82 13.91
C MET A 680 -25.71 15.12 12.62
N ARG A 681 -25.57 14.26 11.61
CA ARG A 681 -26.02 14.50 10.23
C ARG A 681 -27.46 15.04 10.17
N ASP A 682 -28.40 14.41 10.86
CA ASP A 682 -29.81 14.82 10.82
C ASP A 682 -30.06 16.13 11.55
N GLU A 683 -29.45 16.32 12.73
CA GLU A 683 -29.60 17.56 13.50
C GLU A 683 -29.10 18.78 12.73
N ASP A 684 -27.98 18.64 12.01
CA ASP A 684 -27.40 19.72 11.23
C ASP A 684 -28.21 20.02 9.96
N ILE A 685 -28.77 19.01 9.31
CA ILE A 685 -29.70 19.18 8.18
C ILE A 685 -30.95 19.90 8.66
N GLU A 686 -31.53 19.49 9.80
CA GLU A 686 -32.65 20.18 10.39
C GLU A 686 -32.32 21.63 10.73
N GLN A 687 -31.12 21.86 11.28
CA GLN A 687 -30.64 23.18 11.63
C GLN A 687 -30.46 24.06 10.39
N CYS A 688 -29.95 23.51 9.29
CA CYS A 688 -29.90 24.19 8.00
C CYS A 688 -31.31 24.57 7.50
N LYS A 689 -32.29 23.65 7.56
CA LYS A 689 -33.69 23.95 7.22
C LYS A 689 -34.29 25.03 8.13
N LYS A 690 -33.98 25.00 9.43
CA LYS A 690 -34.38 26.03 10.40
C LYS A 690 -33.79 27.39 10.04
N ASP A 691 -32.51 27.44 9.70
CA ASP A 691 -31.80 28.66 9.33
C ASP A 691 -32.31 29.24 7.99
N GLY A 692 -32.67 28.39 7.04
CA GLY A 692 -33.35 28.80 5.80
C GLY A 692 -34.67 29.53 6.06
N TRP A 693 -35.46 29.00 7.00
CA TRP A 693 -36.70 29.64 7.44
C TRP A 693 -36.46 31.01 8.10
N TYR A 694 -35.43 31.14 8.96
CA TYR A 694 -35.11 32.40 9.63
C TYR A 694 -34.63 33.49 8.68
N LYS A 695 -33.93 33.12 7.61
CA LYS A 695 -33.46 34.04 6.58
C LYS A 695 -34.58 34.53 5.65
N ASP A 696 -35.63 33.73 5.45
CA ASP A 696 -36.69 34.05 4.49
C ASP A 696 -37.36 35.40 4.82
N PRO A 697 -37.37 36.36 3.88
CA PRO A 697 -38.06 37.64 4.04
C PRO A 697 -39.54 37.51 4.41
N ALA A 698 -40.22 36.44 3.96
CA ALA A 698 -41.62 36.18 4.24
C ALA A 698 -41.90 35.87 5.72
N ASN A 699 -40.89 35.38 6.45
CA ASN A 699 -41.02 34.98 7.84
C ASN A 699 -40.62 36.07 8.84
N GLN A 700 -40.01 37.18 8.42
CA GLN A 700 -39.51 38.23 9.31
C GLN A 700 -40.58 38.83 10.23
N ALA A 701 -41.80 39.03 9.71
CA ALA A 701 -42.91 39.54 10.51
C ALA A 701 -43.31 38.57 11.64
N LYS A 702 -43.26 37.25 11.37
CA LYS A 702 -43.56 36.20 12.37
C LYS A 702 -42.45 36.14 13.42
N ILE A 703 -41.19 36.20 12.99
CA ILE A 703 -40.02 36.21 13.87
C ILE A 703 -40.11 37.39 14.85
N GLN A 704 -40.40 38.59 14.35
CA GLN A 704 -40.51 39.79 15.19
C GLN A 704 -41.67 39.73 16.20
N ALA A 705 -42.81 39.14 15.79
CA ALA A 705 -43.97 39.00 16.66
C ALA A 705 -43.68 38.12 17.88
N ASP A 706 -42.97 37.01 17.67
CA ASP A 706 -42.71 36.01 18.71
C ASP A 706 -41.38 36.23 19.47
N ASN A 707 -40.59 37.19 19.00
CA ASN A 707 -39.34 37.62 19.62
C ASN A 707 -39.35 39.13 19.90
N PRO A 708 -40.17 39.61 20.85
CA PRO A 708 -40.35 41.04 21.11
C PRO A 708 -39.04 41.76 21.50
N GLY A 709 -38.04 41.01 22.01
CA GLY A 709 -36.69 41.53 22.29
C GLY A 709 -35.87 41.93 21.06
N MET A 710 -36.32 41.59 19.85
CA MET A 710 -35.72 42.08 18.60
C MET A 710 -36.19 43.47 18.19
N GLY A 711 -37.36 43.93 18.64
CA GLY A 711 -37.94 45.19 18.17
C GLY A 711 -38.13 45.22 16.65
N SER A 712 -37.62 46.26 15.97
CA SER A 712 -37.70 46.39 14.49
C SER A 712 -36.60 45.65 13.72
N LYS A 713 -35.67 44.99 14.43
CA LYS A 713 -34.54 44.27 13.85
C LYS A 713 -35.00 43.03 13.09
N LYS A 714 -34.32 42.69 12.00
CA LYS A 714 -34.62 41.50 11.17
C LYS A 714 -33.43 40.56 11.12
N VAL A 715 -33.68 39.30 10.76
CA VAL A 715 -32.63 38.41 10.28
C VAL A 715 -32.47 38.67 8.79
N VAL A 716 -31.29 39.15 8.38
CA VAL A 716 -31.00 39.53 6.98
C VAL A 716 -30.10 38.52 6.28
N GLY A 717 -29.47 37.61 7.04
CA GLY A 717 -28.62 36.57 6.50
C GLY A 717 -28.33 35.48 7.52
N VAL A 718 -27.87 34.35 6.99
CA VAL A 718 -27.28 33.27 7.77
C VAL A 718 -25.98 32.85 7.09
N HIS A 719 -24.95 32.58 7.89
CA HIS A 719 -23.64 32.16 7.45
C HIS A 719 -23.10 31.00 8.28
N TRP A 720 -22.66 29.92 7.63
CA TRP A 720 -22.10 28.76 8.33
C TRP A 720 -20.57 28.72 8.21
N HIS A 721 -19.88 28.38 9.30
CA HIS A 721 -18.43 28.31 9.39
C HIS A 721 -18.00 26.88 9.69
N PHE A 722 -17.19 26.30 8.82
CA PHE A 722 -16.60 24.97 9.01
C PHE A 722 -15.15 25.12 9.45
N MET A 723 -14.83 24.63 10.64
CA MET A 723 -13.52 24.78 11.28
C MET A 723 -12.71 23.47 11.21
N PRO A 724 -11.38 23.57 11.06
CA PRO A 724 -10.51 22.40 10.99
C PRO A 724 -10.42 21.71 12.35
N HIS A 725 -10.87 20.46 12.40
CA HIS A 725 -10.83 19.62 13.60
C HIS A 725 -9.62 18.69 13.58
N GLY A 726 -8.75 18.79 14.60
CA GLY A 726 -7.57 17.95 14.74
C GLY A 726 -7.84 16.73 15.61
N GLY A 727 -7.53 15.54 15.13
CA GLY A 727 -7.48 14.33 15.96
C GLY A 727 -6.30 14.42 16.94
N GLY A 728 -6.51 14.05 18.20
CA GLY A 728 -5.48 14.14 19.25
C GLY A 728 -5.75 13.32 20.51
N SER A 729 -6.75 12.44 20.48
CA SER A 729 -7.10 11.52 21.57
C SER A 729 -7.13 10.09 21.00
N PRO A 730 -6.76 9.05 21.75
CA PRO A 730 -6.93 7.66 21.36
C PRO A 730 -8.36 7.33 20.87
N ASN A 731 -9.35 8.09 21.34
CA ASN A 731 -10.77 7.88 21.03
C ASN A 731 -11.32 8.85 19.98
N ASN A 732 -10.49 9.68 19.35
CA ASN A 732 -10.92 10.60 18.28
C ASN A 732 -9.78 10.81 17.26
N PRO A 733 -9.63 9.88 16.29
CA PRO A 733 -8.57 9.91 15.28
C PRO A 733 -8.86 10.86 14.10
N TYR A 734 -9.94 11.65 14.14
CA TYR A 734 -10.47 12.30 12.93
C TYR A 734 -9.88 13.69 12.70
N ASN A 735 -8.98 13.80 11.72
CA ASN A 735 -8.67 15.07 11.05
C ASN A 735 -9.76 15.34 10.00
N SER A 736 -10.45 16.48 10.10
CA SER A 736 -11.53 16.83 9.17
C SER A 736 -11.74 18.34 9.10
N LEU A 737 -12.30 18.82 7.99
CA LEU A 737 -12.87 20.17 7.89
C LEU A 737 -14.37 20.20 8.25
N GLY A 738 -14.97 19.05 8.55
CA GLY A 738 -16.34 18.93 9.09
C GLY A 738 -17.45 19.16 8.06
N VAL A 739 -17.20 18.84 6.79
CA VAL A 739 -18.12 19.14 5.68
C VAL A 739 -18.73 17.85 5.14
N TRP A 740 -20.07 17.79 5.05
CA TRP A 740 -20.83 16.66 4.50
C TRP A 740 -21.68 17.10 3.31
N ASP A 741 -21.89 16.17 2.38
CA ASP A 741 -22.57 16.42 1.12
C ASP A 741 -24.02 16.86 1.31
N ASP A 742 -24.78 16.11 2.11
CA ASP A 742 -26.20 16.41 2.35
C ASP A 742 -26.37 17.78 3.01
N LEU A 743 -25.48 18.13 3.94
CA LEU A 743 -25.51 19.41 4.63
C LEU A 743 -25.19 20.56 3.66
N LEU A 744 -24.17 20.39 2.82
CA LEU A 744 -23.85 21.36 1.78
C LEU A 744 -25.01 21.54 0.79
N ASP A 745 -25.63 20.45 0.38
CA ASP A 745 -26.77 20.48 -0.54
C ASP A 745 -27.95 21.19 0.11
N CYS A 746 -28.21 20.95 1.41
CA CYS A 746 -29.17 21.75 2.15
C CYS A 746 -28.80 23.24 2.16
N LEU A 747 -27.55 23.61 2.48
CA LEU A 747 -27.12 25.02 2.51
C LEU A 747 -27.30 25.68 1.14
N VAL A 748 -27.00 24.96 0.05
CA VAL A 748 -27.21 25.44 -1.31
C VAL A 748 -28.69 25.62 -1.61
N GLN A 749 -29.54 24.64 -1.29
CA GLN A 749 -30.99 24.70 -1.49
C GLN A 749 -31.64 25.84 -0.70
N GLN A 750 -31.20 26.09 0.54
CA GLN A 750 -31.65 27.21 1.37
C GLN A 750 -30.96 28.55 1.01
N ASN A 751 -30.06 28.53 0.01
CA ASN A 751 -29.26 29.65 -0.43
C ASN A 751 -28.39 30.28 0.70
N ILE A 752 -28.03 29.50 1.71
CA ILE A 752 -27.25 29.93 2.87
C ILE A 752 -25.78 29.99 2.45
N THR A 753 -25.11 31.11 2.77
CA THR A 753 -23.68 31.27 2.53
C THR A 753 -22.87 30.52 3.57
N PHE A 754 -21.70 30.03 3.20
CA PHE A 754 -20.82 29.34 4.16
C PHE A 754 -19.35 29.55 3.85
N THR A 755 -18.51 29.37 4.86
CA THR A 755 -17.06 29.45 4.77
C THR A 755 -16.45 28.16 5.29
N ILE A 756 -15.53 27.59 4.52
CA ILE A 756 -14.64 26.51 4.99
C ILE A 756 -13.31 27.15 5.37
N HIS A 757 -12.97 27.10 6.65
CA HIS A 757 -11.74 27.63 7.18
C HIS A 757 -10.64 26.59 7.12
N PHE A 758 -9.54 26.93 6.45
CA PHE A 758 -8.37 26.07 6.40
C PHE A 758 -7.49 26.23 7.65
N PRO A 759 -6.79 25.17 8.08
CA PRO A 759 -5.88 25.24 9.21
C PRO A 759 -4.73 26.21 8.98
N ALA A 760 -4.48 27.08 9.96
CA ALA A 760 -3.27 27.87 10.07
C ALA A 760 -2.10 26.97 10.50
N ASN A 761 -0.93 27.20 9.86
CA ASN A 761 0.37 26.52 10.03
C ASN A 761 0.42 25.36 11.03
#